data_AF-A0A5C6A4A4-F1
#
_entry.id   AF-A0A5C6A4A4-F1
#
_cell.length_a   1.000
_cell.length_b   1.000
_cell.length_c   1.000
_cell.angle_alpha   90.00
_cell.angle_beta   90.00
_cell.angle_gamma   90.00
#
_symmetry.space_group_name_H-M   'P 1'
#
loop_
_entity.id
_entity.type
_entity.pdbx_description
1 polymer ?
#
loop_
_entity_poly.entity_id
_entity_poly.type
_entity_poly.pdbx_seq_one_letter_code
_entity_poly.pdbx_strand_id
1 'polypeptide(L)'
;MLFIEKMGGHNLKRSLGYAALFTTSLAWLFLARSSASAQGLTYVDANDGFIGTQTLFPSAALNDLEAIEDNRWGYRENFGAEGPGGRFIYESGGVASGVEDAPEIFQTVSGLTPSTSYDLYAVFWSAGGGANWPIRTGITPGNLTLYDRNGTLDGAVAGIEAGSAAWASPPTSGGTPIYTEADRIMYLALAGTVTVDGSGQANVYFDDLPNNTANDRSWIDGIAYVASGSAISLTATIDRNTGLLTLSNGTSSAYDFTGLSITSTSGALDASSWLTITDNYDEGTIGSDPWEVTAPLGTPAFTAALTEVQSAGAAGPSSISASQSLSFGSVWNDTRFEDVTVQLTLAGGTTIALTPTYTGDAHLLGDFDNSGAVDLADYAVFSSNLLTDVSALTQAEAYLRGDMNGDLVVNHSDFISFRNAFPGSLAEALAAVPEPSSGLLASLIAVFAVGRCRRKSNDGSNHLNKPSSPQLLTRVPPMTRPLLFAVLAFTVLLLTTASTYAINVNLTASNGFGSTSFNNAAGWSNGQAPSAGNDYFTGDFILRTPADGGSYTFAGDSLTVNNTNGYPQGLFYKGTGNTGVITIDDLILDGGLISHGNGLGDLFQLDGAITVASTSSIRAKQGNIDILASISGTGGLIIETSDVPGDTSIRLVNLLGNNTYTGDLTVNAGGVLTLGATGSMTFNIGSAGVNNSIAGDGAARFDGAFNFDLTGASATLGDTWQITNVASQSFNDQFNIPGFSNLGDIWFDGTYTFNEATGALSVAPAPERLALRVLSNGQVEIVNGSTIETVDMNYYEIHSSTAVLSTSWTGIDGAVTASDITWEQAGGSTASLIAETNLLGSMSFSPSDSVSIGQAFAGVESDADSLEFLYGVTGSDDLHTGFVEFVTVAGLPGDYNNDGRVNAADYTVWRDGNSPDDTQAGYDLWAANYGATSISEANSTAVPEPASCVAIVLALSLAASKGSRI
;
A
#
# COMPACT_ATOMS: atom_id res chain seq x y z
N MET A 1 33.84 41.54 -49.76
CA MET A 1 33.50 42.58 -50.77
C MET A 1 32.02 42.87 -50.62
N LEU A 2 31.54 44.11 -50.43
CA LEU A 2 32.18 45.39 -50.09
C LEU A 2 31.08 46.37 -49.59
N PHE A 3 31.44 47.34 -48.74
CA PHE A 3 30.63 48.48 -48.25
C PHE A 3 29.50 48.17 -47.21
N ILE A 4 29.31 48.87 -46.07
CA ILE A 4 29.48 50.29 -45.60
C ILE A 4 28.16 51.09 -45.78
N GLU A 5 27.69 51.97 -44.90
CA GLU A 5 28.26 52.71 -43.72
C GLU A 5 27.41 52.42 -42.43
N LYS A 6 27.35 53.12 -41.27
CA LYS A 6 27.89 54.40 -40.75
C LYS A 6 28.03 54.40 -39.20
N MET A 7 28.99 55.21 -38.70
CA MET A 7 29.21 55.85 -37.36
C MET A 7 28.37 55.48 -36.12
N GLY A 8 28.93 55.47 -34.88
CA GLY A 8 30.30 55.83 -34.45
C GLY A 8 30.50 55.78 -32.91
N GLY A 9 31.75 55.90 -32.43
CA GLY A 9 32.14 55.70 -31.02
C GLY A 9 31.68 56.76 -30.00
N HIS A 10 32.07 56.72 -28.72
CA HIS A 10 33.31 56.16 -28.16
C HIS A 10 33.28 56.00 -26.61
N ASN A 11 34.00 54.98 -26.09
CA ASN A 11 34.76 55.00 -24.81
C ASN A 11 33.97 55.03 -23.46
N LEU A 12 34.43 54.50 -22.30
CA LEU A 12 35.72 53.88 -21.92
C LEU A 12 35.60 53.00 -20.62
N LYS A 13 36.32 51.85 -20.56
CA LYS A 13 36.78 51.10 -19.33
C LYS A 13 35.71 50.58 -18.32
N ARG A 14 35.54 49.26 -18.07
CA ARG A 14 36.34 48.27 -17.27
C ARG A 14 35.46 47.79 -16.08
N SER A 15 35.51 46.56 -15.56
CA SER A 15 36.38 45.40 -15.85
C SER A 15 35.83 44.08 -15.30
N LEU A 16 36.05 42.98 -16.06
CA LEU A 16 36.27 41.55 -15.68
C LEU A 16 35.31 40.86 -14.66
N GLY A 17 34.88 39.61 -14.91
CA GLY A 17 35.11 38.76 -16.09
C GLY A 17 34.86 37.26 -15.89
N TYR A 18 35.20 36.48 -16.92
CA TYR A 18 35.24 35.01 -17.00
C TYR A 18 33.91 34.23 -17.01
N ALA A 19 33.32 34.17 -18.21
CA ALA A 19 32.80 32.91 -18.74
C ALA A 19 33.84 32.34 -19.75
N ALA A 20 33.87 31.01 -19.91
CA ALA A 20 34.76 30.27 -20.83
C ALA A 20 33.92 29.18 -21.52
N LEU A 21 33.79 29.17 -22.86
CA LEU A 21 34.68 28.47 -23.82
C LEU A 21 34.67 26.94 -23.58
N PHE A 22 34.24 26.10 -24.53
CA PHE A 22 34.60 26.13 -25.96
C PHE A 22 33.53 25.52 -26.90
N THR A 23 33.50 25.99 -28.15
CA THR A 23 32.95 25.24 -29.31
C THR A 23 33.97 25.20 -30.45
N THR A 24 34.09 24.04 -31.11
CA THR A 24 34.78 23.78 -32.40
C THR A 24 36.24 24.25 -32.58
N SER A 25 37.17 23.30 -32.68
CA SER A 25 38.46 23.46 -33.41
C SER A 25 39.03 22.10 -33.83
N LEU A 26 38.36 21.46 -34.79
CA LEU A 26 38.80 20.18 -35.37
C LEU A 26 39.99 20.43 -36.32
N ALA A 27 41.22 20.30 -35.81
CA ALA A 27 42.45 20.57 -36.55
C ALA A 27 43.30 19.30 -36.71
N TRP A 28 43.39 18.80 -37.95
CA TRP A 28 44.11 17.58 -38.30
C TRP A 28 45.62 17.67 -38.05
N LEU A 29 46.19 16.72 -37.30
CA LEU A 29 47.63 16.52 -37.18
C LEU A 29 48.05 15.19 -37.83
N PHE A 30 48.36 15.24 -39.13
CA PHE A 30 48.95 14.09 -39.83
C PHE A 30 50.39 13.82 -39.35
N LEU A 31 50.56 12.88 -38.40
CA LEU A 31 51.79 12.11 -38.27
C LEU A 31 51.58 10.74 -38.94
N ALA A 32 52.30 10.50 -40.04
CA ALA A 32 52.26 9.22 -40.72
C ALA A 32 53.03 8.14 -39.93
N ARG A 33 52.34 7.09 -39.49
CA ARG A 33 52.93 5.80 -39.11
C ARG A 33 52.11 4.65 -39.67
N SER A 34 52.85 3.67 -40.21
CA SER A 34 52.50 2.24 -40.40
C SER A 34 51.02 1.86 -40.60
N SER A 35 50.72 1.41 -41.82
CA SER A 35 49.84 0.28 -42.16
C SER A 35 48.82 -0.16 -41.09
N ALA A 36 47.55 0.18 -41.31
CA ALA A 36 46.46 -0.37 -40.51
C ALA A 36 46.38 -1.90 -40.66
N SER A 37 46.59 -2.62 -39.57
CA SER A 37 46.01 -3.96 -39.37
C SER A 37 44.52 -3.84 -39.07
N ALA A 38 43.78 -4.95 -39.12
CA ALA A 38 42.37 -4.97 -38.69
C ALA A 38 42.23 -4.43 -37.25
N GLN A 39 41.19 -3.64 -37.02
CA GLN A 39 40.75 -3.22 -35.69
C GLN A 39 39.73 -4.25 -35.18
N GLY A 40 39.75 -4.52 -33.88
CA GLY A 40 38.93 -5.54 -33.23
C GLY A 40 39.74 -6.49 -32.36
N LEU A 41 39.04 -7.29 -31.56
CA LEU A 41 39.63 -8.24 -30.62
C LEU A 41 40.39 -9.37 -31.33
N THR A 42 41.53 -9.78 -30.77
CA THR A 42 42.27 -10.97 -31.16
C THR A 42 42.18 -12.01 -30.04
N TYR A 43 41.57 -13.16 -30.33
CA TYR A 43 41.49 -14.31 -29.43
C TYR A 43 42.84 -15.03 -29.31
N VAL A 44 43.15 -15.51 -28.09
CA VAL A 44 44.27 -16.41 -27.80
C VAL A 44 43.80 -17.50 -26.83
N ASP A 45 43.84 -18.72 -27.32
CA ASP A 45 43.38 -19.94 -26.64
C ASP A 45 44.23 -20.32 -25.40
N ALA A 46 43.58 -20.79 -24.33
CA ALA A 46 44.27 -21.26 -23.13
C ALA A 46 44.93 -22.63 -23.36
N ASN A 47 46.21 -22.76 -23.03
CA ASN A 47 47.00 -23.96 -23.34
C ASN A 47 47.91 -24.34 -22.17
N ASP A 48 47.69 -25.50 -21.59
CA ASP A 48 48.51 -26.11 -20.53
C ASP A 48 49.88 -26.63 -21.00
N GLY A 49 50.13 -26.71 -22.31
CA GLY A 49 51.34 -27.25 -22.93
C GLY A 49 51.26 -28.70 -23.40
N PHE A 50 50.11 -29.38 -23.23
CA PHE A 50 49.89 -30.76 -23.71
C PHE A 50 50.05 -30.86 -25.24
N ILE A 51 49.54 -29.86 -25.99
CA ILE A 51 49.78 -29.70 -27.42
C ILE A 51 50.15 -28.25 -27.74
N GLY A 52 51.43 -28.03 -28.07
CA GLY A 52 51.94 -26.75 -28.57
C GLY A 52 52.90 -26.08 -27.61
N THR A 53 52.58 -24.83 -27.23
CA THR A 53 53.35 -24.02 -26.29
C THR A 53 52.44 -23.63 -25.15
N GLN A 54 52.85 -23.95 -23.92
CA GLN A 54 52.11 -23.57 -22.71
C GLN A 54 51.92 -22.05 -22.64
N THR A 55 50.67 -21.61 -22.52
CA THR A 55 50.27 -20.23 -22.23
C THR A 55 49.68 -20.10 -20.82
N LEU A 56 49.12 -21.17 -20.25
CA LEU A 56 48.41 -21.20 -18.97
C LEU A 56 49.29 -21.76 -17.83
N PHE A 57 49.30 -21.06 -16.69
CA PHE A 57 50.21 -21.31 -15.56
C PHE A 57 49.53 -21.05 -14.20
N PRO A 58 50.05 -21.61 -13.09
CA PRO A 58 51.10 -22.62 -13.02
C PRO A 58 50.56 -24.01 -13.35
N SER A 59 51.36 -24.87 -14.03
CA SER A 59 50.95 -26.24 -14.36
C SER A 59 50.59 -27.12 -13.16
N ALA A 60 51.00 -26.75 -11.94
CA ALA A 60 50.64 -27.46 -10.72
C ALA A 60 49.20 -27.14 -10.22
N ALA A 61 48.51 -26.21 -10.87
CA ALA A 61 47.12 -25.82 -10.61
C ALA A 61 46.12 -26.36 -11.65
N LEU A 62 46.59 -27.19 -12.60
CA LEU A 62 45.79 -27.78 -13.69
C LEU A 62 45.74 -29.32 -13.54
N ASN A 63 44.66 -29.96 -13.99
CA ASN A 63 44.47 -31.41 -13.86
C ASN A 63 43.84 -32.08 -15.11
N ASP A 64 44.12 -33.38 -15.25
CA ASP A 64 43.64 -34.24 -16.33
C ASP A 64 42.14 -34.63 -16.15
N LEU A 65 41.55 -35.26 -17.18
CA LEU A 65 40.11 -35.52 -17.41
C LEU A 65 39.32 -36.36 -16.38
N GLU A 66 39.86 -36.72 -15.21
CA GLU A 66 39.14 -37.51 -14.20
C GLU A 66 38.44 -36.62 -13.17
N ALA A 67 37.15 -36.87 -12.92
CA ALA A 67 36.31 -36.13 -11.99
C ALA A 67 36.78 -36.31 -10.52
N ILE A 68 37.72 -35.47 -10.06
CA ILE A 68 38.31 -35.56 -8.72
C ILE A 68 38.42 -34.20 -8.04
N GLU A 69 38.06 -34.16 -6.76
CA GLU A 69 38.36 -33.05 -5.85
C GLU A 69 39.86 -33.09 -5.51
N ASP A 70 40.69 -32.30 -6.21
CA ASP A 70 42.15 -32.25 -6.02
C ASP A 70 42.76 -30.84 -5.95
N ASN A 71 41.88 -29.83 -5.89
CA ASN A 71 42.13 -28.41 -5.72
C ASN A 71 42.88 -27.80 -6.92
N ARG A 72 42.40 -28.08 -8.14
CA ARG A 72 42.95 -27.67 -9.45
C ARG A 72 41.87 -27.51 -10.52
N TRP A 73 42.12 -26.58 -11.43
CA TRP A 73 41.33 -26.40 -12.65
C TRP A 73 41.35 -27.67 -13.51
N GLY A 74 40.18 -28.30 -13.64
CA GLY A 74 39.98 -29.50 -14.44
C GLY A 74 39.71 -29.16 -15.90
N TYR A 75 40.32 -29.89 -16.82
CA TYR A 75 40.18 -29.69 -18.26
C TYR A 75 39.02 -30.51 -18.86
N ARG A 76 38.34 -30.00 -19.89
CA ARG A 76 37.26 -30.72 -20.61
C ARG A 76 37.46 -30.78 -22.12
N GLU A 77 37.31 -31.96 -22.70
CA GLU A 77 37.33 -32.14 -24.17
C GLU A 77 35.98 -31.90 -24.86
N ASN A 78 36.05 -31.37 -26.08
CA ASN A 78 34.96 -31.13 -27.03
C ASN A 78 34.01 -29.98 -26.65
N PHE A 79 34.52 -28.97 -25.95
CA PHE A 79 33.82 -27.72 -25.59
C PHE A 79 34.70 -26.51 -25.96
N GLY A 80 34.14 -25.29 -25.96
CA GLY A 80 34.91 -24.05 -26.21
C GLY A 80 35.40 -23.85 -27.65
N ALA A 81 36.41 -23.01 -27.82
CA ALA A 81 37.03 -22.70 -29.11
C ALA A 81 37.96 -23.83 -29.59
N GLU A 82 38.42 -23.76 -30.85
CA GLU A 82 39.46 -24.61 -31.41
C GLU A 82 40.85 -23.95 -31.29
N GLY A 83 41.61 -24.44 -30.33
CA GLY A 83 43.02 -24.17 -30.17
C GLY A 83 43.93 -25.04 -31.02
N PRO A 84 45.26 -24.85 -30.93
CA PRO A 84 46.27 -25.67 -31.62
C PRO A 84 46.24 -27.17 -31.27
N GLY A 85 45.53 -27.56 -30.21
CA GLY A 85 45.38 -28.96 -29.78
C GLY A 85 44.03 -29.62 -30.07
N GLY A 86 42.96 -28.84 -30.26
CA GLY A 86 41.58 -29.35 -30.25
C GLY A 86 40.60 -28.37 -29.61
N ARG A 87 39.48 -28.89 -29.09
CA ARG A 87 38.41 -28.10 -28.45
C ARG A 87 38.39 -28.31 -26.95
N PHE A 88 38.88 -27.34 -26.17
CA PHE A 88 39.13 -27.51 -24.74
C PHE A 88 38.71 -26.28 -23.95
N ILE A 89 38.24 -26.49 -22.72
CA ILE A 89 38.08 -25.44 -21.69
C ILE A 89 38.62 -25.94 -20.36
N TYR A 90 38.92 -25.01 -19.45
CA TYR A 90 39.27 -25.31 -18.06
C TYR A 90 38.13 -24.87 -17.13
N GLU A 91 37.76 -25.72 -16.16
CA GLU A 91 36.69 -25.46 -15.19
C GLU A 91 37.13 -25.65 -13.74
N SER A 92 36.53 -24.85 -12.84
CA SER A 92 36.46 -25.10 -11.39
C SER A 92 34.98 -25.13 -10.97
N GLY A 93 34.62 -25.88 -9.92
CA GLY A 93 33.23 -26.17 -9.52
C GLY A 93 32.46 -27.07 -10.49
N GLY A 94 33.19 -27.81 -11.31
CA GLY A 94 32.72 -28.46 -12.51
C GLY A 94 32.52 -29.98 -12.42
N VAL A 95 32.50 -30.62 -13.59
CA VAL A 95 32.40 -32.08 -13.72
C VAL A 95 33.79 -32.74 -13.74
N ALA A 96 34.82 -32.03 -14.20
CA ALA A 96 36.22 -32.46 -14.16
C ALA A 96 36.90 -32.15 -12.81
N SER A 97 36.67 -30.96 -12.24
CA SER A 97 37.28 -30.55 -10.95
C SER A 97 36.53 -31.04 -9.70
N GLY A 98 35.27 -31.46 -9.83
CA GLY A 98 34.39 -31.54 -8.66
C GLY A 98 34.12 -30.16 -8.02
N VAL A 99 33.80 -30.16 -6.72
CA VAL A 99 33.40 -28.96 -5.95
C VAL A 99 34.56 -28.52 -5.05
N GLU A 100 35.22 -27.41 -5.39
CA GLU A 100 36.49 -27.02 -4.79
C GLU A 100 36.87 -25.54 -5.03
N ASP A 101 37.89 -25.07 -4.31
CA ASP A 101 38.44 -23.70 -4.31
C ASP A 101 39.76 -23.69 -5.10
N ALA A 102 39.67 -23.67 -6.43
CA ALA A 102 40.83 -23.88 -7.32
C ALA A 102 41.72 -22.63 -7.36
N PRO A 103 43.05 -22.77 -7.27
CA PRO A 103 43.94 -21.63 -7.02
C PRO A 103 44.14 -20.77 -8.27
N GLU A 104 44.38 -19.48 -8.06
CA GLU A 104 44.61 -18.49 -9.11
C GLU A 104 45.63 -18.98 -10.18
N ILE A 105 45.16 -18.93 -11.42
CA ILE A 105 45.94 -19.24 -12.63
C ILE A 105 46.11 -17.97 -13.47
N PHE A 106 47.02 -17.99 -14.43
CA PHE A 106 47.21 -16.90 -15.38
C PHE A 106 47.58 -17.40 -16.78
N GLN A 107 47.17 -16.65 -17.80
CA GLN A 107 47.56 -16.87 -19.19
C GLN A 107 48.47 -15.74 -19.67
N THR A 108 49.60 -16.10 -20.31
CA THR A 108 50.51 -15.13 -20.93
C THR A 108 50.20 -14.94 -22.41
N VAL A 109 49.74 -13.74 -22.79
CA VAL A 109 49.72 -13.31 -24.20
C VAL A 109 51.12 -12.91 -24.65
N SER A 110 51.47 -13.28 -25.88
CA SER A 110 52.79 -13.04 -26.49
C SER A 110 52.66 -12.38 -27.87
N GLY A 111 53.66 -11.59 -28.26
CA GLY A 111 53.70 -10.95 -29.58
C GLY A 111 53.01 -9.58 -29.64
N LEU A 112 52.63 -9.01 -28.49
CA LEU A 112 52.12 -7.65 -28.39
C LEU A 112 53.23 -6.62 -28.70
N THR A 113 52.84 -5.44 -29.19
CA THR A 113 53.81 -4.39 -29.54
C THR A 113 54.34 -3.69 -28.29
N PRO A 114 55.67 -3.70 -28.02
CA PRO A 114 56.26 -2.98 -26.88
C PRO A 114 55.90 -1.49 -26.84
N SER A 115 55.78 -0.94 -25.63
CA SER A 115 55.37 0.45 -25.36
C SER A 115 53.99 0.84 -25.93
N THR A 116 53.14 -0.14 -26.25
CA THR A 116 51.75 0.07 -26.68
C THR A 116 50.80 -0.40 -25.57
N SER A 117 49.70 0.32 -25.37
CA SER A 117 48.68 -0.03 -24.38
C SER A 117 47.60 -0.90 -25.03
N TYR A 118 47.20 -1.96 -24.35
CA TYR A 118 46.17 -2.92 -24.78
C TYR A 118 45.17 -3.14 -23.66
N ASP A 119 43.89 -3.25 -24.02
CA ASP A 119 42.85 -3.71 -23.11
C ASP A 119 42.75 -5.23 -23.23
N LEU A 120 42.82 -5.92 -22.08
CA LEU A 120 42.88 -7.38 -21.98
C LEU A 120 41.61 -7.92 -21.32
N TYR A 121 41.05 -8.98 -21.91
CA TYR A 121 39.82 -9.62 -21.47
C TYR A 121 40.03 -11.10 -21.22
N ALA A 122 39.45 -11.63 -20.15
CA ALA A 122 39.22 -13.07 -20.02
C ALA A 122 38.03 -13.48 -20.90
N VAL A 123 38.14 -14.64 -21.56
CA VAL A 123 37.08 -15.23 -22.39
C VAL A 123 36.53 -16.44 -21.65
N PHE A 124 35.32 -16.28 -21.10
CA PHE A 124 34.71 -17.24 -20.19
C PHE A 124 33.35 -17.71 -20.71
N TRP A 125 32.90 -18.89 -20.30
CA TRP A 125 31.59 -19.41 -20.63
C TRP A 125 30.65 -19.32 -19.43
N SER A 126 29.43 -18.86 -19.67
CA SER A 126 28.36 -18.92 -18.68
C SER A 126 27.15 -19.68 -19.21
N ALA A 127 26.35 -20.25 -18.30
CA ALA A 127 25.07 -20.84 -18.68
C ALA A 127 24.13 -19.75 -19.22
N GLY A 128 23.43 -20.04 -20.31
CA GLY A 128 22.29 -19.27 -20.80
C GLY A 128 20.96 -19.68 -20.13
N GLY A 129 20.97 -20.76 -19.34
CA GLY A 129 19.85 -21.17 -18.49
C GLY A 129 19.75 -20.39 -17.18
N GLY A 130 19.07 -20.98 -16.18
CA GLY A 130 18.83 -20.38 -14.87
C GLY A 130 20.03 -20.38 -13.89
N ALA A 131 21.18 -20.90 -14.29
CA ALA A 131 22.44 -20.74 -13.56
C ALA A 131 23.23 -19.53 -14.12
N ASN A 132 24.14 -18.99 -13.32
CA ASN A 132 24.90 -17.78 -13.65
C ASN A 132 26.36 -17.97 -13.21
N TRP A 133 27.17 -18.53 -14.10
CA TRP A 133 28.54 -18.96 -13.81
C TRP A 133 29.48 -17.74 -13.84
N PRO A 134 30.18 -17.43 -12.73
CA PRO A 134 31.09 -16.30 -12.64
C PRO A 134 32.53 -16.62 -13.03
N ILE A 135 33.35 -15.58 -13.12
CA ILE A 135 34.82 -15.66 -13.14
C ILE A 135 35.40 -14.45 -12.38
N ARG A 136 36.48 -14.62 -11.61
CA ARG A 136 37.30 -13.48 -11.15
C ARG A 136 38.45 -13.28 -12.12
N THR A 137 38.71 -12.06 -12.58
CA THR A 137 39.86 -11.78 -13.46
C THR A 137 40.50 -10.39 -13.25
N GLY A 138 41.76 -10.24 -13.64
CA GLY A 138 42.53 -9.02 -13.47
C GLY A 138 43.94 -9.10 -14.07
N ILE A 139 44.63 -7.97 -14.17
CA ILE A 139 46.05 -7.89 -14.59
C ILE A 139 47.04 -7.86 -13.40
N THR A 140 46.59 -8.20 -12.19
CA THR A 140 47.43 -8.23 -10.97
C THR A 140 47.02 -9.41 -10.09
N PRO A 141 47.94 -10.30 -9.68
CA PRO A 141 47.62 -11.47 -8.87
C PRO A 141 47.06 -11.09 -7.50
N GLY A 142 46.03 -11.79 -7.05
CA GLY A 142 45.30 -11.55 -5.81
C GLY A 142 44.45 -10.28 -5.80
N ASN A 143 44.31 -9.57 -6.94
CA ASN A 143 43.50 -8.36 -7.07
C ASN A 143 42.69 -8.41 -8.37
N LEU A 144 41.60 -9.17 -8.32
CA LEU A 144 40.75 -9.51 -9.46
C LEU A 144 39.33 -8.97 -9.25
N THR A 145 38.69 -8.52 -10.33
CA THR A 145 37.28 -8.15 -10.36
C THR A 145 36.43 -9.39 -10.59
N LEU A 146 35.34 -9.54 -9.83
CA LEU A 146 34.33 -10.57 -10.06
C LEU A 146 33.46 -10.17 -11.26
N TYR A 147 33.23 -11.11 -12.17
CA TYR A 147 32.31 -10.98 -13.29
C TYR A 147 31.31 -12.14 -13.27
N ASP A 148 30.09 -11.86 -13.69
CA ASP A 148 29.03 -12.84 -13.97
C ASP A 148 28.31 -12.46 -15.27
N ARG A 149 27.20 -13.13 -15.61
CA ARG A 149 26.45 -12.83 -16.84
C ARG A 149 25.71 -11.48 -16.78
N ASN A 150 25.20 -11.10 -15.61
CA ASN A 150 24.14 -10.11 -15.48
C ASN A 150 24.49 -8.90 -14.58
N GLY A 151 25.63 -8.88 -13.89
CA GLY A 151 25.93 -7.93 -12.80
C GLY A 151 25.14 -8.21 -11.52
N THR A 152 24.78 -9.47 -11.25
CA THR A 152 23.76 -9.84 -10.24
C THR A 152 24.29 -10.54 -9.00
N LEU A 153 25.51 -11.10 -9.04
CA LEU A 153 26.20 -11.54 -7.83
C LEU A 153 26.77 -10.32 -7.09
N ASP A 154 26.86 -10.40 -5.76
CA ASP A 154 27.34 -9.27 -4.94
C ASP A 154 28.78 -8.87 -5.32
N GLY A 155 28.97 -7.59 -5.63
CA GLY A 155 30.23 -7.05 -6.13
C GLY A 155 30.64 -7.48 -7.55
N ALA A 156 29.78 -8.17 -8.31
CA ALA A 156 30.06 -8.58 -9.68
C ALA A 156 29.80 -7.49 -10.73
N VAL A 157 30.53 -7.57 -11.84
CA VAL A 157 30.33 -6.76 -13.05
C VAL A 157 29.77 -7.65 -14.17
N ALA A 158 28.81 -7.16 -14.95
CA ALA A 158 28.29 -7.90 -16.09
C ALA A 158 29.38 -8.11 -17.17
N GLY A 159 29.54 -9.34 -17.65
CA GLY A 159 30.40 -9.66 -18.80
C GLY A 159 29.78 -9.19 -20.13
N ILE A 160 30.62 -8.77 -21.08
CA ILE A 160 30.17 -8.39 -22.43
C ILE A 160 30.02 -9.66 -23.26
N GLU A 161 28.85 -9.91 -23.88
CA GLU A 161 28.65 -11.11 -24.70
C GLU A 161 29.63 -11.14 -25.88
N ALA A 162 30.41 -12.21 -26.01
CA ALA A 162 31.48 -12.32 -27.00
C ALA A 162 30.97 -12.27 -28.45
N GLY A 163 29.74 -12.73 -28.69
CA GLY A 163 29.06 -12.63 -29.98
C GLY A 163 28.61 -11.22 -30.36
N SER A 164 28.55 -10.29 -29.40
CA SER A 164 28.32 -8.87 -29.65
C SER A 164 29.58 -8.11 -30.09
N ALA A 165 30.75 -8.72 -29.97
CA ALA A 165 32.02 -8.00 -30.09
C ALA A 165 32.60 -8.02 -31.52
N ALA A 166 33.32 -6.96 -31.88
CA ALA A 166 34.03 -6.82 -33.14
C ALA A 166 35.41 -7.50 -33.06
N TRP A 167 35.56 -8.62 -33.76
CA TRP A 167 36.77 -9.43 -33.77
C TRP A 167 37.63 -9.19 -35.02
N ALA A 168 38.94 -9.01 -34.81
CA ALA A 168 39.96 -9.12 -35.84
C ALA A 168 40.42 -10.59 -36.04
N SER A 169 40.35 -11.40 -34.98
CA SER A 169 40.54 -12.85 -35.01
C SER A 169 39.67 -13.48 -33.92
N PRO A 170 38.46 -13.98 -34.23
CA PRO A 170 37.53 -14.52 -33.25
C PRO A 170 37.94 -15.91 -32.72
N PRO A 171 37.38 -16.35 -31.58
CA PRO A 171 37.31 -17.78 -31.24
C PRO A 171 36.49 -18.51 -32.31
N THR A 172 36.91 -19.70 -32.73
CA THR A 172 36.24 -20.46 -33.81
C THR A 172 36.10 -21.94 -33.49
N SER A 173 35.15 -22.64 -34.12
CA SER A 173 35.16 -24.08 -34.31
C SER A 173 34.88 -24.40 -35.78
N GLY A 174 35.59 -25.38 -36.36
CA GLY A 174 35.60 -25.65 -37.80
C GLY A 174 36.08 -24.46 -38.65
N GLY A 175 36.82 -23.52 -38.05
CA GLY A 175 37.16 -22.23 -38.66
C GLY A 175 36.00 -21.24 -38.79
N THR A 176 34.85 -21.52 -38.16
CA THR A 176 33.67 -20.63 -38.08
C THR A 176 33.57 -20.02 -36.68
N PRO A 177 33.25 -18.73 -36.48
CA PRO A 177 33.17 -18.14 -35.15
C PRO A 177 32.21 -18.87 -34.20
N ILE A 178 32.58 -19.00 -32.93
CA ILE A 178 31.76 -19.68 -31.90
C ILE A 178 31.60 -18.81 -30.65
N TYR A 179 30.35 -18.52 -30.29
CA TYR A 179 29.98 -17.70 -29.13
C TYR A 179 28.83 -18.31 -28.29
N THR A 180 28.20 -19.38 -28.79
CA THR A 180 27.09 -20.08 -28.15
C THR A 180 27.30 -21.58 -28.38
N GLU A 181 27.14 -22.40 -27.35
CA GLU A 181 27.27 -23.85 -27.47
C GLU A 181 26.22 -24.55 -26.60
N ALA A 182 25.22 -25.16 -27.26
CA ALA A 182 24.01 -25.68 -26.62
C ALA A 182 23.31 -24.61 -25.76
N ASP A 183 23.29 -24.77 -24.44
CA ASP A 183 22.67 -23.89 -23.46
C ASP A 183 23.64 -22.90 -22.79
N ARG A 184 24.83 -22.68 -23.36
CA ARG A 184 25.88 -21.81 -22.81
C ARG A 184 26.28 -20.72 -23.80
N ILE A 185 26.66 -19.56 -23.27
CA ILE A 185 27.04 -18.35 -24.02
C ILE A 185 28.43 -17.89 -23.54
N MET A 186 29.25 -17.39 -24.46
CA MET A 186 30.60 -16.90 -24.19
C MET A 186 30.58 -15.39 -23.87
N TYR A 187 31.36 -14.99 -22.88
CA TYR A 187 31.45 -13.61 -22.38
C TYR A 187 32.90 -13.14 -22.26
N LEU A 188 33.06 -11.82 -22.26
CA LEU A 188 34.32 -11.08 -22.12
C LEU A 188 34.30 -10.31 -20.79
N ALA A 189 35.26 -10.60 -19.92
CA ALA A 189 35.46 -9.90 -18.65
C ALA A 189 36.74 -9.05 -18.74
N LEU A 190 36.64 -7.73 -18.57
CA LEU A 190 37.77 -6.81 -18.68
C LEU A 190 38.72 -6.99 -17.48
N ALA A 191 39.86 -7.64 -17.71
CA ALA A 191 40.92 -7.81 -16.72
C ALA A 191 41.74 -6.52 -16.52
N GLY A 192 41.76 -5.63 -17.53
CA GLY A 192 42.29 -4.28 -17.43
C GLY A 192 43.19 -3.86 -18.58
N THR A 193 43.60 -2.59 -18.56
CA THR A 193 44.52 -2.00 -19.53
C THR A 193 45.98 -2.20 -19.10
N VAL A 194 46.78 -2.88 -19.91
CA VAL A 194 48.23 -3.01 -19.69
C VAL A 194 49.00 -2.15 -20.69
N THR A 195 50.15 -1.59 -20.28
CA THR A 195 51.13 -1.03 -21.23
C THR A 195 52.29 -2.00 -21.36
N VAL A 196 52.45 -2.58 -22.55
CA VAL A 196 53.33 -3.72 -22.79
C VAL A 196 54.80 -3.32 -22.67
N ASP A 197 55.58 -4.14 -21.98
CA ASP A 197 56.99 -3.87 -21.71
C ASP A 197 57.91 -4.27 -22.89
N GLY A 198 59.23 -4.24 -22.67
CA GLY A 198 60.22 -4.61 -23.68
C GLY A 198 60.21 -6.08 -24.13
N SER A 199 59.43 -6.95 -23.48
CA SER A 199 59.33 -8.38 -23.82
C SER A 199 58.22 -8.69 -24.83
N GLY A 200 57.27 -7.78 -25.05
CA GLY A 200 56.12 -8.02 -25.95
C GLY A 200 55.09 -9.01 -25.40
N GLN A 201 55.00 -9.15 -24.07
CA GLN A 201 54.10 -10.06 -23.37
C GLN A 201 53.25 -9.32 -22.32
N ALA A 202 52.16 -9.95 -21.89
CA ALA A 202 51.38 -9.56 -20.73
C ALA A 202 50.69 -10.79 -20.11
N ASN A 203 50.30 -10.71 -18.84
CA ASN A 203 49.55 -11.75 -18.15
C ASN A 203 48.12 -11.28 -17.86
N VAL A 204 47.16 -12.20 -17.99
CA VAL A 204 45.82 -12.08 -17.42
C VAL A 204 45.67 -13.17 -16.37
N TYR A 205 45.19 -12.80 -15.18
CA TYR A 205 44.98 -13.68 -14.03
C TYR A 205 43.49 -14.05 -13.93
N PHE A 206 43.21 -15.27 -13.48
CA PHE A 206 41.86 -15.81 -13.31
C PHE A 206 41.79 -16.64 -12.02
N ASP A 207 40.66 -16.53 -11.34
CA ASP A 207 40.35 -17.26 -10.11
C ASP A 207 38.83 -17.59 -10.15
N ASP A 208 38.40 -18.63 -9.46
CA ASP A 208 37.00 -19.11 -9.51
C ASP A 208 36.09 -18.33 -8.55
N LEU A 209 34.97 -18.89 -8.05
CA LEU A 209 34.34 -18.39 -6.81
C LEU A 209 34.71 -19.29 -5.62
N PRO A 210 35.17 -18.75 -4.47
CA PRO A 210 35.59 -19.58 -3.34
C PRO A 210 34.43 -20.37 -2.75
N ASN A 211 34.58 -21.69 -2.64
CA ASN A 211 33.50 -22.63 -2.28
C ASN A 211 32.32 -22.60 -3.28
N ASN A 212 32.63 -22.49 -4.58
CA ASN A 212 31.66 -22.60 -5.68
C ASN A 212 30.79 -23.88 -5.59
N THR A 213 29.73 -23.90 -6.40
CA THR A 213 28.94 -25.12 -6.65
C THR A 213 28.78 -25.33 -8.14
N ALA A 214 28.15 -26.44 -8.55
CA ALA A 214 27.78 -26.67 -9.95
C ALA A 214 26.87 -25.57 -10.56
N ASN A 215 26.25 -24.70 -9.76
CA ASN A 215 25.48 -23.54 -10.22
C ASN A 215 26.32 -22.26 -10.35
N ASP A 216 27.50 -22.22 -9.71
CA ASP A 216 28.34 -21.03 -9.50
C ASP A 216 29.80 -21.30 -9.92
N ARG A 217 29.97 -22.30 -10.78
CA ARG A 217 31.24 -22.78 -11.35
C ARG A 217 31.91 -21.71 -12.21
N SER A 218 33.20 -21.85 -12.49
CA SER A 218 33.95 -20.95 -13.39
C SER A 218 34.52 -21.72 -14.58
N TRP A 219 34.31 -21.21 -15.80
CA TRP A 219 34.73 -21.85 -17.06
C TRP A 219 35.52 -20.86 -17.94
N ILE A 220 36.77 -21.17 -18.28
CA ILE A 220 37.62 -20.34 -19.14
C ILE A 220 38.03 -21.05 -20.44
N ASP A 221 37.93 -20.32 -21.55
CA ASP A 221 38.36 -20.71 -22.91
C ASP A 221 39.74 -20.09 -23.24
N GLY A 222 39.94 -18.82 -22.89
CA GLY A 222 41.20 -18.12 -23.12
C GLY A 222 41.14 -16.63 -22.82
N ILE A 223 41.81 -15.83 -23.64
CA ILE A 223 41.86 -14.37 -23.54
C ILE A 223 41.60 -13.69 -24.89
N ALA A 224 41.15 -12.45 -24.83
CA ALA A 224 41.04 -11.57 -25.98
C ALA A 224 41.75 -10.24 -25.70
N TYR A 225 42.36 -9.65 -26.73
CA TYR A 225 43.04 -8.35 -26.60
C TYR A 225 42.75 -7.41 -27.76
N VAL A 226 42.75 -6.11 -27.49
CA VAL A 226 42.66 -5.03 -28.48
C VAL A 226 43.55 -3.85 -28.06
N ALA A 227 43.94 -2.99 -29.02
CA ALA A 227 44.66 -1.75 -28.69
C ALA A 227 43.76 -0.84 -27.82
N SER A 228 44.31 -0.27 -26.75
CA SER A 228 43.50 0.33 -25.68
C SER A 228 42.64 1.50 -26.16
N GLY A 229 41.39 1.54 -25.70
CA GLY A 229 40.39 2.54 -26.11
C GLY A 229 39.77 2.29 -27.49
N SER A 230 39.94 1.09 -28.07
CA SER A 230 39.19 0.69 -29.26
C SER A 230 37.77 0.28 -28.88
N ALA A 231 36.75 0.77 -29.59
CA ALA A 231 35.39 0.29 -29.41
C ALA A 231 35.26 -1.16 -29.89
N ILE A 232 34.83 -2.05 -29.00
CA ILE A 232 34.67 -3.48 -29.29
C ILE A 232 33.22 -3.92 -29.52
N SER A 233 32.21 -3.08 -29.26
CA SER A 233 30.80 -3.43 -29.45
C SER A 233 30.01 -2.24 -30.01
N LEU A 234 28.73 -2.49 -30.34
CA LEU A 234 27.73 -1.43 -30.41
C LEU A 234 27.53 -0.78 -29.03
N THR A 235 27.08 0.47 -29.01
CA THR A 235 26.65 1.17 -27.78
C THR A 235 25.27 1.82 -27.99
N ALA A 236 24.47 1.85 -26.93
CA ALA A 236 23.21 2.59 -26.89
C ALA A 236 23.28 3.72 -25.87
N THR A 237 22.61 4.85 -26.14
CA THR A 237 22.50 5.99 -25.22
C THR A 237 21.09 6.56 -25.25
N ILE A 238 20.59 6.96 -24.08
CA ILE A 238 19.35 7.74 -23.94
C ILE A 238 19.72 9.12 -23.38
N ASP A 239 19.17 10.19 -23.95
CA ASP A 239 19.23 11.55 -23.39
C ASP A 239 17.95 11.78 -22.57
N ARG A 240 18.09 11.91 -21.24
CA ARG A 240 16.97 11.98 -20.29
C ARG A 240 16.02 13.14 -20.61
N ASN A 241 16.58 14.31 -20.89
CA ASN A 241 15.82 15.54 -21.19
C ASN A 241 14.98 15.46 -22.48
N THR A 242 15.12 14.40 -23.28
CA THR A 242 14.48 14.28 -24.61
C THR A 242 13.99 12.88 -24.95
N GLY A 243 14.17 11.88 -24.08
CA GLY A 243 13.86 10.47 -24.35
C GLY A 243 14.66 9.82 -25.50
N LEU A 244 15.66 10.52 -26.06
CA LEU A 244 16.21 10.21 -27.38
C LEU A 244 17.14 8.99 -27.35
N LEU A 245 16.67 7.85 -27.85
CA LEU A 245 17.50 6.66 -28.03
C LEU A 245 18.37 6.79 -29.28
N THR A 246 19.67 6.62 -29.10
CA THR A 246 20.67 6.52 -30.18
C THR A 246 21.48 5.24 -30.05
N LEU A 247 21.59 4.48 -31.14
CA LEU A 247 22.42 3.29 -31.28
C LEU A 247 23.63 3.62 -32.15
N SER A 248 24.84 3.35 -31.69
CA SER A 248 26.09 3.73 -32.36
C SER A 248 27.04 2.55 -32.54
N ASN A 249 27.55 2.39 -33.77
CA ASN A 249 28.61 1.45 -34.09
C ASN A 249 29.97 2.15 -34.06
N GLY A 250 30.61 2.18 -32.89
CA GLY A 250 31.96 2.72 -32.75
C GLY A 250 33.07 1.86 -33.37
N THR A 251 32.75 0.64 -33.82
CA THR A 251 33.73 -0.35 -34.27
C THR A 251 34.13 -0.16 -35.75
N SER A 252 35.12 -0.94 -36.22
CA SER A 252 35.50 -0.98 -37.64
C SER A 252 34.71 -1.99 -38.49
N SER A 253 33.84 -2.79 -37.87
CA SER A 253 33.05 -3.83 -38.54
C SER A 253 31.61 -3.36 -38.73
N ALA A 254 30.92 -3.86 -39.75
CA ALA A 254 29.48 -3.67 -39.87
C ALA A 254 28.73 -4.74 -39.05
N TYR A 255 27.54 -4.42 -38.55
CA TYR A 255 26.68 -5.35 -37.81
C TYR A 255 25.44 -5.67 -38.64
N ASP A 256 25.39 -6.89 -39.16
CA ASP A 256 24.28 -7.40 -39.99
C ASP A 256 23.18 -7.99 -39.10
N PHE A 257 21.96 -7.49 -39.20
CA PHE A 257 20.83 -7.78 -38.31
C PHE A 257 19.48 -7.86 -39.04
N THR A 258 18.52 -8.52 -38.39
CA THR A 258 17.21 -8.92 -38.93
C THR A 258 16.06 -8.73 -37.95
N GLY A 259 16.33 -8.27 -36.72
CA GLY A 259 15.31 -7.92 -35.72
C GLY A 259 15.82 -6.89 -34.71
N LEU A 260 14.90 -6.08 -34.18
CA LEU A 260 15.11 -5.06 -33.15
C LEU A 260 14.04 -5.24 -32.05
N SER A 261 14.45 -5.14 -30.78
CA SER A 261 13.52 -5.15 -29.64
C SER A 261 14.02 -4.23 -28.53
N ILE A 262 13.33 -3.10 -28.34
CA ILE A 262 13.54 -2.16 -27.23
C ILE A 262 12.50 -2.49 -26.15
N THR A 263 12.90 -2.73 -24.91
CA THR A 263 12.00 -3.17 -23.83
C THR A 263 12.24 -2.42 -22.53
N SER A 264 11.18 -2.18 -21.77
CA SER A 264 11.16 -1.58 -20.43
C SER A 264 10.24 -2.40 -19.53
N THR A 265 10.68 -2.74 -18.31
CA THR A 265 9.88 -3.55 -17.36
C THR A 265 8.78 -2.74 -16.67
N SER A 266 9.03 -1.46 -16.41
CA SER A 266 8.09 -0.47 -15.86
C SER A 266 7.08 0.03 -16.90
N GLY A 267 7.35 -0.18 -18.20
CA GLY A 267 6.51 0.26 -19.30
C GLY A 267 6.73 1.72 -19.72
N ALA A 268 7.93 2.25 -19.53
CA ALA A 268 8.28 3.65 -19.76
C ALA A 268 8.43 4.08 -21.25
N LEU A 269 8.21 3.19 -22.22
CA LEU A 269 8.50 3.49 -23.63
C LEU A 269 7.34 4.22 -24.34
N ASP A 270 7.65 5.25 -25.12
CA ASP A 270 6.71 5.94 -26.01
C ASP A 270 6.79 5.39 -27.44
N ALA A 271 5.69 4.83 -27.93
CA ALA A 271 5.55 4.34 -29.30
C ALA A 271 5.06 5.42 -30.29
N SER A 272 4.65 6.59 -29.81
CA SER A 272 4.20 7.71 -30.65
C SER A 272 5.35 8.60 -31.14
N SER A 273 6.45 8.69 -30.38
CA SER A 273 7.70 9.36 -30.79
C SER A 273 8.78 8.39 -31.32
N TRP A 274 8.43 7.11 -31.53
CA TRP A 274 9.33 6.09 -32.05
C TRP A 274 9.57 6.24 -33.56
N LEU A 275 10.83 6.43 -33.95
CA LEU A 275 11.29 6.37 -35.33
C LEU A 275 11.63 4.92 -35.69
N THR A 276 10.65 4.22 -36.25
CA THR A 276 10.76 2.82 -36.71
C THR A 276 11.80 2.64 -37.82
N ILE A 277 12.39 1.45 -37.94
CA ILE A 277 13.14 1.02 -39.12
C ILE A 277 12.22 1.00 -40.34
N THR A 278 11.04 0.39 -40.16
CA THR A 278 9.94 0.37 -41.13
C THR A 278 9.64 1.79 -41.62
N ASP A 279 9.55 1.96 -42.94
CA ASP A 279 9.28 3.22 -43.68
C ASP A 279 10.33 4.36 -43.51
N ASN A 280 11.41 4.20 -42.73
CA ASN A 280 12.41 5.29 -42.50
C ASN A 280 13.88 4.89 -42.76
N TYR A 281 14.27 3.66 -42.43
CA TYR A 281 15.66 3.20 -42.57
C TYR A 281 15.84 2.03 -43.56
N ASP A 282 14.75 1.32 -43.85
CA ASP A 282 14.64 0.25 -44.85
C ASP A 282 14.65 0.73 -46.32
N GLU A 283 14.42 2.03 -46.59
CA GLU A 283 14.67 2.67 -47.91
C GLU A 283 16.11 3.25 -48.05
N GLY A 284 17.14 2.51 -47.61
CA GLY A 284 18.54 2.74 -48.05
C GLY A 284 19.54 3.21 -47.00
N THR A 285 19.15 3.38 -45.72
CA THR A 285 20.07 3.81 -44.65
C THR A 285 20.78 2.64 -43.97
N ILE A 286 20.09 1.50 -43.84
CA ILE A 286 20.66 0.23 -43.34
C ILE A 286 20.45 -0.94 -44.31
N GLY A 287 19.52 -0.84 -45.26
CA GLY A 287 19.16 -1.91 -46.19
C GLY A 287 18.24 -1.38 -47.28
N SER A 288 17.75 -2.26 -48.15
CA SER A 288 16.69 -1.96 -49.14
C SER A 288 15.58 -3.03 -49.11
N ASP A 289 15.40 -3.66 -47.96
CA ASP A 289 14.55 -4.82 -47.73
C ASP A 289 13.59 -4.47 -46.58
N PRO A 290 12.27 -4.67 -46.73
CA PRO A 290 11.26 -4.10 -45.84
C PRO A 290 11.29 -4.71 -44.44
N TRP A 291 10.79 -3.93 -43.48
CA TRP A 291 10.60 -4.32 -42.09
C TRP A 291 9.12 -4.29 -41.68
N GLU A 292 8.81 -4.97 -40.58
CA GLU A 292 7.47 -5.08 -40.00
C GLU A 292 7.53 -4.83 -38.48
N VAL A 293 6.78 -3.83 -38.00
CA VAL A 293 6.52 -3.63 -36.57
C VAL A 293 5.71 -4.80 -36.02
N THR A 294 6.23 -5.44 -34.97
CA THR A 294 5.62 -6.62 -34.32
C THR A 294 4.96 -6.28 -32.98
N ALA A 295 5.44 -5.25 -32.28
CA ALA A 295 4.78 -4.66 -31.12
C ALA A 295 5.24 -3.19 -30.91
N PRO A 296 4.40 -2.33 -30.32
CA PRO A 296 2.97 -2.51 -30.12
C PRO A 296 2.21 -2.34 -31.46
N LEU A 297 0.97 -2.86 -31.54
CA LEU A 297 0.14 -2.76 -32.76
C LEU A 297 -0.59 -1.41 -32.88
N GLY A 298 0.07 -0.32 -32.48
CA GLY A 298 -0.46 1.04 -32.37
C GLY A 298 0.59 1.98 -31.77
N THR A 299 0.19 3.19 -31.37
CA THR A 299 1.12 4.22 -30.85
C THR A 299 0.73 4.71 -29.44
N PRO A 300 0.77 3.84 -28.40
CA PRO A 300 0.60 4.28 -27.02
C PRO A 300 1.78 5.13 -26.53
N ALA A 301 1.51 6.04 -25.58
CA ALA A 301 2.55 6.83 -24.91
C ALA A 301 3.38 6.01 -23.90
N PHE A 302 2.85 4.87 -23.44
CA PHE A 302 3.51 3.94 -22.53
C PHE A 302 3.37 2.50 -23.04
N THR A 303 4.48 1.77 -23.16
CA THR A 303 4.53 0.35 -23.52
C THR A 303 5.76 -0.32 -22.90
N ALA A 304 5.65 -1.64 -22.65
CA ALA A 304 6.77 -2.46 -22.19
C ALA A 304 7.73 -2.87 -23.32
N ALA A 305 7.32 -2.73 -24.59
CA ALA A 305 8.14 -3.11 -25.74
C ALA A 305 7.83 -2.30 -27.01
N LEU A 306 8.88 -2.06 -27.81
CA LEU A 306 8.88 -1.58 -29.19
C LEU A 306 9.73 -2.56 -30.01
N THR A 307 9.13 -3.31 -30.94
CA THR A 307 9.81 -4.42 -31.63
C THR A 307 9.53 -4.46 -33.13
N GLU A 308 10.56 -4.73 -33.93
CA GLU A 308 10.49 -4.86 -35.39
C GLU A 308 11.27 -6.09 -35.87
N VAL A 309 10.83 -6.68 -36.98
CA VAL A 309 11.53 -7.77 -37.66
C VAL A 309 11.62 -7.49 -39.15
N GLN A 310 12.70 -7.91 -39.79
CA GLN A 310 12.82 -7.84 -41.24
C GLN A 310 11.83 -8.82 -41.91
N SER A 311 11.13 -8.39 -42.96
CA SER A 311 10.08 -9.17 -43.61
C SER A 311 10.56 -10.52 -44.13
N ALA A 312 9.68 -11.53 -44.05
CA ALA A 312 9.92 -12.91 -44.48
C ALA A 312 10.02 -13.05 -46.02
N GLY A 313 11.12 -12.57 -46.58
CA GLY A 313 11.39 -12.54 -48.03
C GLY A 313 12.51 -11.60 -48.48
N ALA A 314 13.17 -10.90 -47.55
CA ALA A 314 14.31 -10.01 -47.79
C ALA A 314 15.44 -10.65 -48.64
N ALA A 315 16.10 -9.84 -49.46
CA ALA A 315 17.25 -10.24 -50.27
C ALA A 315 18.55 -10.35 -49.47
N GLY A 316 18.69 -9.62 -48.37
CA GLY A 316 19.78 -9.76 -47.39
C GLY A 316 19.44 -9.13 -46.03
N PRO A 317 20.29 -9.31 -45.01
CA PRO A 317 20.13 -8.62 -43.73
C PRO A 317 20.33 -7.11 -43.89
N SER A 318 19.77 -6.34 -42.96
CA SER A 318 20.10 -4.92 -42.83
C SER A 318 21.40 -4.75 -42.04
N SER A 319 22.15 -3.66 -42.24
CA SER A 319 23.50 -3.52 -41.72
C SER A 319 23.77 -2.15 -41.10
N ILE A 320 24.29 -2.12 -39.88
CA ILE A 320 24.81 -0.90 -39.24
C ILE A 320 26.29 -0.77 -39.59
N SER A 321 26.63 0.15 -40.49
CA SER A 321 28.00 0.35 -40.98
C SER A 321 28.95 0.78 -39.86
N ALA A 322 30.25 0.51 -40.04
CA ALA A 322 31.30 1.00 -39.16
C ALA A 322 31.25 2.55 -39.03
N SER A 323 31.31 3.07 -37.81
CA SER A 323 31.13 4.50 -37.49
C SER A 323 29.76 5.12 -37.86
N GLN A 324 28.72 4.31 -38.07
CA GLN A 324 27.34 4.78 -38.23
C GLN A 324 26.63 4.87 -36.86
N SER A 325 25.75 5.86 -36.73
CA SER A 325 24.77 5.94 -35.65
C SER A 325 23.36 6.01 -36.24
N LEU A 326 22.39 5.42 -35.54
CA LEU A 326 20.96 5.45 -35.84
C LEU A 326 20.23 6.03 -34.63
N SER A 327 19.16 6.77 -34.84
CA SER A 327 18.29 7.25 -33.77
C SER A 327 16.94 6.58 -33.91
N PHE A 328 16.36 6.15 -32.79
CA PHE A 328 15.02 5.59 -32.77
C PHE A 328 13.98 6.63 -32.29
N GLY A 329 14.33 7.91 -32.23
CA GLY A 329 13.45 8.96 -31.71
C GLY A 329 13.36 8.95 -30.18
N SER A 330 12.36 9.66 -29.66
CA SER A 330 12.17 9.92 -28.23
C SER A 330 11.40 8.78 -27.55
N VAL A 331 11.97 7.57 -27.58
CA VAL A 331 11.28 6.32 -27.21
C VAL A 331 11.11 6.10 -25.70
N TRP A 332 11.66 6.93 -24.82
CA TRP A 332 11.58 6.75 -23.37
C TRP A 332 11.02 8.02 -22.72
N ASN A 333 9.96 7.87 -21.93
CA ASN A 333 9.42 8.96 -21.11
C ASN A 333 10.34 9.16 -19.91
N ASP A 334 10.71 10.42 -19.61
CA ASP A 334 11.50 10.70 -18.42
C ASP A 334 10.71 10.30 -17.16
N THR A 335 11.35 9.48 -16.35
CA THR A 335 10.81 8.87 -15.13
C THR A 335 12.00 8.37 -14.29
N ARG A 336 11.73 8.00 -13.04
CA ARG A 336 12.69 7.27 -12.18
C ARG A 336 13.11 5.87 -12.68
N PHE A 337 12.60 5.39 -13.81
CA PHE A 337 12.79 4.02 -14.30
C PHE A 337 13.77 3.93 -15.48
N GLU A 338 15.07 3.88 -15.16
CA GLU A 338 16.16 3.69 -16.13
C GLU A 338 16.36 2.20 -16.52
N ASP A 339 15.28 1.53 -16.94
CA ASP A 339 15.22 0.07 -17.11
C ASP A 339 15.22 -0.42 -18.58
N VAL A 340 15.50 0.48 -19.53
CA VAL A 340 15.45 0.13 -20.96
C VAL A 340 16.56 -0.85 -21.34
N THR A 341 16.22 -1.86 -22.13
CA THR A 341 17.17 -2.76 -22.81
C THR A 341 16.91 -2.73 -24.31
N VAL A 342 17.97 -2.69 -25.11
CA VAL A 342 17.90 -2.75 -26.58
C VAL A 342 18.51 -4.07 -27.04
N GLN A 343 17.73 -4.88 -27.75
CA GLN A 343 18.19 -6.14 -28.34
C GLN A 343 18.19 -6.09 -29.87
N LEU A 344 19.19 -6.72 -30.48
CA LEU A 344 19.31 -6.88 -31.93
C LEU A 344 19.49 -8.36 -32.28
N THR A 345 18.65 -8.89 -33.14
CA THR A 345 18.84 -10.24 -33.71
C THR A 345 19.77 -10.13 -34.90
N LEU A 346 20.99 -10.67 -34.80
CA LEU A 346 21.96 -10.69 -35.90
C LEU A 346 21.51 -11.64 -37.01
N ALA A 347 22.05 -11.44 -38.21
CA ALA A 347 21.79 -12.28 -39.38
C ALA A 347 22.17 -13.77 -39.19
N GLY A 348 23.04 -14.08 -38.22
CA GLY A 348 23.38 -15.44 -37.81
C GLY A 348 22.43 -16.09 -36.79
N GLY A 349 21.41 -15.37 -36.30
CA GLY A 349 20.46 -15.81 -35.28
C GLY A 349 20.87 -15.54 -33.83
N THR A 350 22.11 -15.14 -33.57
CA THR A 350 22.57 -14.65 -32.25
C THR A 350 21.90 -13.30 -31.92
N THR A 351 21.45 -13.13 -30.68
CA THR A 351 20.97 -11.84 -30.17
C THR A 351 22.08 -11.07 -29.47
N ILE A 352 22.23 -9.77 -29.75
CA ILE A 352 22.99 -8.85 -28.89
C ILE A 352 21.99 -8.18 -27.94
N ALA A 353 22.31 -8.09 -26.65
CA ALA A 353 21.64 -7.18 -25.71
C ALA A 353 22.55 -5.99 -25.34
N LEU A 354 21.96 -4.79 -25.27
CA LEU A 354 22.63 -3.53 -24.93
C LEU A 354 21.79 -2.79 -23.87
N THR A 355 22.40 -2.48 -22.72
CA THR A 355 21.84 -1.51 -21.77
C THR A 355 22.25 -0.10 -22.22
N PRO A 356 21.30 0.84 -22.47
CA PRO A 356 21.65 2.21 -22.82
C PRO A 356 22.37 2.93 -21.68
N THR A 357 23.37 3.74 -22.02
CA THR A 357 23.92 4.73 -21.07
C THR A 357 23.01 5.95 -21.05
N TYR A 358 22.37 6.22 -19.92
CA TYR A 358 21.54 7.39 -19.71
C TYR A 358 22.39 8.64 -19.46
N THR A 359 22.08 9.73 -20.16
CA THR A 359 22.83 10.99 -20.20
C THR A 359 21.90 12.18 -19.99
N GLY A 360 22.42 13.31 -19.50
CA GLY A 360 21.60 14.40 -18.97
C GLY A 360 21.41 14.27 -17.45
N ASP A 361 20.77 15.26 -16.84
CA ASP A 361 20.51 15.29 -15.40
C ASP A 361 19.44 14.25 -15.02
N ALA A 362 19.57 13.66 -13.83
CA ALA A 362 18.70 12.56 -13.40
C ALA A 362 17.31 13.06 -12.97
N HIS A 363 16.28 12.32 -13.37
CA HIS A 363 14.89 12.57 -13.01
C HIS A 363 14.70 12.74 -11.48
N LEU A 364 13.92 13.75 -11.07
CA LEU A 364 13.70 14.06 -9.66
C LEU A 364 12.49 13.29 -9.12
N LEU A 365 12.59 12.76 -7.90
CA LEU A 365 11.45 12.07 -7.28
C LEU A 365 10.34 13.07 -6.99
N GLY A 366 9.14 12.84 -7.55
CA GLY A 366 8.02 13.75 -7.43
C GLY A 366 7.97 14.84 -8.51
N ASP A 367 8.86 14.85 -9.49
CA ASP A 367 8.67 15.58 -10.74
C ASP A 367 7.74 14.72 -11.61
N PHE A 368 6.48 15.15 -11.73
CA PHE A 368 5.42 14.43 -12.43
C PHE A 368 5.05 15.10 -13.76
N ASP A 369 5.39 16.38 -13.96
CA ASP A 369 5.19 17.07 -15.23
C ASP A 369 6.44 17.08 -16.14
N ASN A 370 7.56 16.53 -15.66
CA ASN A 370 8.88 16.47 -16.32
C ASN A 370 9.46 17.85 -16.66
N SER A 371 9.28 18.81 -15.76
CA SER A 371 9.83 20.17 -15.89
C SER A 371 11.31 20.30 -15.46
N GLY A 372 11.86 19.31 -14.76
CA GLY A 372 13.19 19.34 -14.15
C GLY A 372 13.21 20.02 -12.79
N ALA A 373 12.06 20.08 -12.12
CA ALA A 373 11.84 20.65 -10.79
C ALA A 373 10.74 19.86 -10.08
N VAL A 374 10.69 19.96 -8.74
CA VAL A 374 9.58 19.46 -7.94
C VAL A 374 8.92 20.69 -7.33
N ASP A 375 7.78 21.12 -7.89
CA ASP A 375 7.05 22.30 -7.43
C ASP A 375 5.52 22.13 -7.37
N LEU A 376 4.78 23.23 -7.27
CA LEU A 376 3.31 23.20 -7.15
C LEU A 376 2.61 22.70 -8.42
N ALA A 377 3.28 22.66 -9.58
CA ALA A 377 2.78 21.97 -10.76
C ALA A 377 2.59 20.46 -10.47
N ASP A 378 3.60 19.82 -9.91
CA ASP A 378 3.58 18.40 -9.55
C ASP A 378 2.59 18.11 -8.43
N TYR A 379 2.48 18.99 -7.44
CA TYR A 379 1.47 18.87 -6.40
C TYR A 379 0.05 18.99 -6.95
N ALA A 380 -0.17 19.78 -8.01
CA ALA A 380 -1.45 19.82 -8.72
C ALA A 380 -1.70 18.53 -9.51
N VAL A 381 -0.67 17.90 -10.10
CA VAL A 381 -0.78 16.55 -10.68
C VAL A 381 -1.16 15.56 -9.58
N PHE A 382 -0.41 15.51 -8.47
CA PHE A 382 -0.64 14.62 -7.35
C PHE A 382 -2.06 14.74 -6.78
N SER A 383 -2.45 15.93 -6.31
CA SER A 383 -3.77 16.17 -5.72
C SER A 383 -4.92 15.87 -6.69
N SER A 384 -4.74 16.08 -8.00
CA SER A 384 -5.75 15.73 -9.01
C SER A 384 -5.95 14.23 -9.25
N ASN A 385 -4.98 13.39 -8.89
CA ASN A 385 -5.04 11.92 -9.00
C ASN A 385 -5.11 11.21 -7.62
N LEU A 386 -4.97 11.95 -6.51
CA LEU A 386 -5.13 11.40 -5.16
C LEU A 386 -6.51 10.74 -4.99
N LEU A 387 -6.52 9.55 -4.37
CA LEU A 387 -7.64 8.62 -4.26
C LEU A 387 -8.07 7.95 -5.58
N THR A 388 -7.20 7.88 -6.59
CA THR A 388 -7.48 7.12 -7.83
C THR A 388 -6.77 5.77 -7.88
N ASP A 389 -7.50 4.77 -8.39
CA ASP A 389 -6.97 3.47 -8.79
C ASP A 389 -6.22 3.60 -10.11
N VAL A 390 -4.90 3.34 -10.08
CA VAL A 390 -4.02 3.38 -11.26
C VAL A 390 -3.53 1.99 -11.67
N SER A 391 -4.14 0.91 -11.16
CA SER A 391 -3.77 -0.50 -11.44
C SER A 391 -3.97 -0.95 -12.89
N ALA A 392 -4.64 -0.14 -13.71
CA ALA A 392 -4.79 -0.34 -15.14
C ALA A 392 -3.65 0.27 -16.00
N LEU A 393 -2.73 1.03 -15.40
CA LEU A 393 -1.65 1.75 -16.07
C LEU A 393 -0.33 0.95 -16.04
N THR A 394 0.71 1.43 -16.74
CA THR A 394 2.07 0.92 -16.54
C THR A 394 2.66 1.50 -15.25
N GLN A 395 3.71 0.90 -14.68
CA GLN A 395 4.34 1.43 -13.46
C GLN A 395 4.96 2.83 -13.70
N ALA A 396 5.49 3.05 -14.90
CA ALA A 396 5.98 4.36 -15.33
C ALA A 396 4.87 5.40 -15.47
N GLU A 397 3.71 5.03 -16.01
CA GLU A 397 2.55 5.94 -16.13
C GLU A 397 1.89 6.20 -14.77
N ALA A 398 1.72 5.17 -13.92
CA ALA A 398 1.19 5.28 -12.56
C ALA A 398 2.05 6.22 -11.70
N TYR A 399 3.38 6.14 -11.80
CA TYR A 399 4.29 7.07 -11.13
C TYR A 399 4.06 8.52 -11.56
N LEU A 400 3.88 8.78 -12.85
CA LEU A 400 3.53 10.12 -13.37
C LEU A 400 2.07 10.53 -13.06
N ARG A 401 1.28 9.68 -12.40
CA ARG A 401 0.01 10.03 -11.74
C ARG A 401 0.13 10.23 -10.23
N GLY A 402 1.30 10.04 -9.64
CA GLY A 402 1.52 10.23 -8.21
C GLY A 402 1.72 8.95 -7.40
N ASP A 403 1.71 7.76 -8.01
CA ASP A 403 2.11 6.52 -7.31
C ASP A 403 3.63 6.50 -7.10
N MET A 404 4.08 7.00 -5.95
CA MET A 404 5.49 7.08 -5.60
C MET A 404 6.01 5.81 -4.93
N ASN A 405 5.13 5.01 -4.35
CA ASN A 405 5.48 3.82 -3.57
C ASN A 405 5.47 2.53 -4.41
N GLY A 406 4.60 2.45 -5.42
CA GLY A 406 4.46 1.34 -6.37
C GLY A 406 3.35 0.33 -6.04
N ASP A 407 2.38 0.69 -5.20
CA ASP A 407 1.20 -0.15 -4.86
C ASP A 407 0.02 -0.01 -5.84
N LEU A 408 0.13 0.90 -6.81
CA LEU A 408 -0.86 1.22 -7.83
C LEU A 408 -2.16 1.90 -7.32
N VAL A 409 -2.13 2.53 -6.14
CA VAL A 409 -3.25 3.31 -5.59
C VAL A 409 -2.73 4.62 -5.02
N VAL A 410 -2.99 5.76 -5.68
CA VAL A 410 -2.45 7.06 -5.23
C VAL A 410 -3.10 7.47 -3.90
N ASN A 411 -2.36 7.36 -2.78
CA ASN A 411 -2.93 7.45 -1.42
C ASN A 411 -2.11 8.32 -0.45
N HIS A 412 -2.47 8.30 0.85
CA HIS A 412 -1.74 9.01 1.91
C HIS A 412 -0.23 8.69 1.90
N SER A 413 0.16 7.43 1.67
CA SER A 413 1.56 6.98 1.63
C SER A 413 2.36 7.70 0.54
N ASP A 414 1.72 8.02 -0.59
CA ASP A 414 2.32 8.80 -1.66
C ASP A 414 2.32 10.29 -1.35
N PHE A 415 1.32 10.82 -0.64
CA PHE A 415 1.33 12.19 -0.15
C PHE A 415 2.51 12.43 0.81
N ILE A 416 2.76 11.49 1.73
CA ILE A 416 3.94 11.48 2.59
C ILE A 416 5.23 11.43 1.75
N SER A 417 5.28 10.55 0.74
CA SER A 417 6.44 10.41 -0.15
C SER A 417 6.75 11.69 -0.95
N PHE A 418 5.71 12.33 -1.48
CA PHE A 418 5.80 13.59 -2.23
C PHE A 418 6.22 14.74 -1.32
N ARG A 419 5.56 14.89 -0.16
CA ARG A 419 5.90 15.87 0.88
C ARG A 419 7.35 15.77 1.34
N ASN A 420 7.91 14.55 1.38
CA ASN A 420 9.30 14.30 1.76
C ASN A 420 10.30 14.54 0.62
N ALA A 421 9.86 14.54 -0.64
CA ALA A 421 10.68 14.89 -1.81
C ALA A 421 10.61 16.39 -2.16
N PHE A 422 9.51 17.06 -1.82
CA PHE A 422 9.25 18.46 -2.14
C PHE A 422 10.28 19.41 -1.48
N PRO A 423 11.03 20.21 -2.27
CA PRO A 423 12.15 21.01 -1.78
C PRO A 423 11.74 22.39 -1.21
N GLY A 424 10.53 22.87 -1.55
CA GLY A 424 10.14 24.26 -1.34
C GLY A 424 9.50 24.56 0.02
N SER A 425 9.67 25.81 0.46
CA SER A 425 8.90 26.38 1.57
C SER A 425 7.69 27.20 1.08
N LEU A 426 6.74 27.49 1.97
CA LEU A 426 5.61 28.39 1.72
C LEU A 426 6.04 29.76 1.14
N ALA A 427 7.24 30.23 1.48
CA ALA A 427 7.79 31.49 0.99
C ALA A 427 8.29 31.43 -0.48
N GLU A 428 8.57 30.24 -1.01
CA GLU A 428 9.00 30.03 -2.39
C GLU A 428 7.78 29.71 -3.28
N ALA A 429 6.84 28.92 -2.78
CA ALA A 429 5.52 28.69 -3.40
C ALA A 429 4.80 30.01 -3.75
N LEU A 430 4.71 30.95 -2.80
CA LEU A 430 4.12 32.27 -3.01
C LEU A 430 4.89 33.18 -3.99
N ALA A 431 6.14 32.83 -4.35
CA ALA A 431 6.95 33.56 -5.33
C ALA A 431 6.83 32.99 -6.76
N ALA A 432 6.36 31.75 -6.93
CA ALA A 432 6.15 31.13 -8.23
C ALA A 432 4.91 31.68 -8.96
N VAL A 433 3.88 32.13 -8.23
CA VAL A 433 2.64 32.69 -8.78
C VAL A 433 2.92 34.01 -9.54
N PRO A 434 2.67 34.10 -10.86
CA PRO A 434 2.97 35.33 -11.61
C PRO A 434 2.03 36.48 -11.21
N GLU A 435 2.59 37.54 -10.59
CA GLU A 435 1.83 38.76 -10.26
C GLU A 435 1.04 39.29 -11.48
N PRO A 436 -0.27 39.60 -11.36
CA PRO A 436 -1.05 40.18 -12.43
C PRO A 436 -0.58 41.61 -12.75
N SER A 437 0.37 41.70 -13.71
CA SER A 437 1.15 42.88 -14.14
C SER A 437 0.71 44.25 -13.59
N SER A 438 1.19 44.58 -12.40
CA SER A 438 0.89 45.79 -11.62
C SER A 438 1.20 47.12 -12.35
N GLY A 439 2.00 47.09 -13.42
CA GLY A 439 2.25 48.22 -14.31
C GLY A 439 1.02 48.74 -15.09
N LEU A 440 0.02 47.89 -15.37
CA LEU A 440 -1.16 48.32 -16.15
C LEU A 440 -2.07 49.24 -15.32
N LEU A 441 -2.23 48.94 -14.03
CA LEU A 441 -3.01 49.74 -13.07
C LEU A 441 -2.36 51.12 -12.80
N ALA A 442 -1.03 51.18 -12.70
CA ALA A 442 -0.29 52.42 -12.48
C ALA A 442 -0.47 53.46 -13.60
N SER A 443 -0.71 53.01 -14.84
CA SER A 443 -0.84 53.89 -16.02
C SER A 443 -2.16 54.69 -16.05
N LEU A 444 -3.25 54.13 -15.51
CA LEU A 444 -4.58 54.74 -15.56
C LEU A 444 -4.77 55.89 -14.55
N ILE A 445 -4.00 55.90 -13.46
CA ILE A 445 -4.13 56.86 -12.35
C ILE A 445 -3.64 58.27 -12.74
N ALA A 446 -2.75 58.38 -13.74
CA ALA A 446 -2.03 59.63 -14.06
C ALA A 446 -2.88 60.74 -14.74
N VAL A 447 -4.09 60.44 -15.23
CA VAL A 447 -4.79 61.30 -16.22
C VAL A 447 -5.77 62.32 -15.61
N PHE A 448 -6.34 62.08 -14.43
CA PHE A 448 -7.51 62.84 -13.92
C PHE A 448 -7.23 63.89 -12.82
N ALA A 449 -5.99 64.38 -12.71
CA ALA A 449 -5.55 65.26 -11.62
C ALA A 449 -5.77 66.79 -11.84
N VAL A 450 -6.92 67.24 -12.38
CA VAL A 450 -7.27 68.68 -12.53
C VAL A 450 -8.77 68.92 -12.26
N GLY A 451 -9.17 69.75 -11.27
CA GLY A 451 -10.61 69.97 -10.98
C GLY A 451 -11.06 71.13 -10.05
N ARG A 452 -10.60 71.20 -8.79
CA ARG A 452 -10.85 72.27 -7.79
C ARG A 452 -12.32 72.61 -7.33
N CYS A 453 -12.54 72.49 -6.01
CA CYS A 453 -13.28 73.44 -5.11
C CYS A 453 -14.84 73.52 -5.18
N ARG A 454 -15.62 73.87 -4.11
CA ARG A 454 -15.34 74.36 -2.73
C ARG A 454 -16.59 74.38 -1.78
N ARG A 455 -16.40 74.06 -0.47
CA ARG A 455 -17.20 74.50 0.75
C ARG A 455 -18.69 74.06 0.82
N LYS A 456 -19.45 74.04 1.96
CA LYS A 456 -19.40 74.48 3.40
C LYS A 456 -20.48 73.63 4.18
N SER A 457 -20.65 73.47 5.51
CA SER A 457 -19.87 73.51 6.79
C SER A 457 -20.83 73.55 8.03
N ASN A 458 -20.34 73.27 9.26
CA ASN A 458 -20.96 73.51 10.60
C ASN A 458 -22.19 72.63 10.96
N ASP A 459 -22.58 72.38 12.23
CA ASP A 459 -21.98 72.44 13.59
C ASP A 459 -23.11 72.06 14.61
N GLY A 460 -22.81 71.61 15.84
CA GLY A 460 -23.83 71.28 16.86
C GLY A 460 -23.39 70.26 17.93
N SER A 461 -23.81 70.42 19.19
CA SER A 461 -23.24 69.68 20.33
C SER A 461 -24.20 69.40 21.50
N ASN A 462 -23.80 68.43 22.35
CA ASN A 462 -24.21 68.19 23.76
C ASN A 462 -25.69 67.82 24.06
N HIS A 463 -25.91 66.81 24.93
CA HIS A 463 -26.06 67.06 26.37
C HIS A 463 -26.12 65.77 27.22
N LEU A 464 -26.13 65.95 28.55
CA LEU A 464 -25.87 64.94 29.59
C LEU A 464 -27.08 64.83 30.55
N ASN A 465 -27.46 63.63 31.03
CA ASN A 465 -27.60 63.30 32.47
C ASN A 465 -28.36 61.98 32.83
N LYS A 466 -28.04 61.52 34.05
CA LYS A 466 -28.61 60.41 34.88
C LYS A 466 -29.43 61.06 36.04
N PRO A 467 -29.92 60.38 37.12
CA PRO A 467 -30.19 58.95 37.40
C PRO A 467 -31.55 58.68 38.15
N SER A 468 -31.69 57.47 38.73
CA SER A 468 -32.20 57.12 40.10
C SER A 468 -33.54 56.36 40.30
N SER A 469 -33.48 55.43 41.29
CA SER A 469 -34.50 54.46 41.77
C SER A 469 -35.10 54.93 43.13
N PRO A 470 -35.68 54.10 44.07
CA PRO A 470 -36.19 52.70 44.08
C PRO A 470 -37.57 52.52 44.80
N GLN A 471 -38.01 51.28 45.15
CA GLN A 471 -38.49 50.81 46.50
C GLN A 471 -39.56 49.65 46.52
N LEU A 472 -39.15 48.50 47.10
CA LEU A 472 -39.82 47.60 48.08
C LEU A 472 -41.19 46.83 47.88
N LEU A 473 -41.07 45.48 47.91
CA LEU A 473 -41.63 44.51 48.91
C LEU A 473 -43.12 44.08 48.94
N THR A 474 -43.42 42.74 48.91
CA THR A 474 -43.92 41.96 50.09
C THR A 474 -44.26 40.44 49.87
N ARG A 475 -43.68 39.59 50.75
CA ARG A 475 -44.20 38.31 51.35
C ARG A 475 -44.31 36.97 50.57
N VAL A 476 -44.45 35.90 51.38
CA VAL A 476 -44.25 34.42 51.22
C VAL A 476 -45.04 33.72 52.39
N PRO A 477 -45.19 32.36 52.60
CA PRO A 477 -44.72 31.13 51.90
C PRO A 477 -45.82 29.97 51.78
N PRO A 478 -45.66 28.63 52.05
CA PRO A 478 -46.23 27.57 51.16
C PRO A 478 -47.03 26.39 51.82
N MET A 479 -47.54 25.42 51.02
CA MET A 479 -48.12 24.10 51.41
C MET A 479 -47.98 23.09 50.22
N THR A 480 -47.28 21.94 50.24
CA THR A 480 -47.43 20.60 50.92
C THR A 480 -48.34 19.54 50.27
N ARG A 481 -47.75 18.56 49.54
CA ARG A 481 -47.84 17.06 49.71
C ARG A 481 -49.24 16.33 49.61
N PRO A 482 -49.34 14.97 49.48
CA PRO A 482 -49.30 14.20 48.21
C PRO A 482 -50.40 13.07 48.12
N LEU A 483 -50.11 11.94 47.41
CA LEU A 483 -50.77 10.59 47.36
C LEU A 483 -51.71 10.18 46.18
N LEU A 484 -51.14 9.32 45.32
CA LEU A 484 -51.47 7.89 45.06
C LEU A 484 -52.80 7.36 44.45
N PHE A 485 -52.61 6.18 43.82
CA PHE A 485 -53.53 5.08 43.46
C PHE A 485 -54.43 5.17 42.21
N ALA A 486 -54.08 4.33 41.22
CA ALA A 486 -55.02 3.44 40.54
C ALA A 486 -54.35 2.05 40.39
N VAL A 487 -55.12 0.96 40.50
CA VAL A 487 -54.66 -0.43 40.34
C VAL A 487 -55.51 -1.07 39.24
N LEU A 488 -54.88 -1.87 38.38
CA LEU A 488 -55.58 -2.80 37.49
C LEU A 488 -55.08 -4.22 37.74
N ALA A 489 -56.01 -5.17 37.83
CA ALA A 489 -55.72 -6.56 38.15
C ALA A 489 -56.02 -7.46 36.95
N PHE A 490 -55.26 -8.55 36.80
CA PHE A 490 -55.59 -9.68 35.93
C PHE A 490 -55.89 -10.93 36.77
N THR A 491 -56.88 -11.70 36.35
CA THR A 491 -57.46 -12.80 37.13
C THR A 491 -56.73 -14.12 36.92
N VAL A 492 -56.29 -14.75 38.01
CA VAL A 492 -55.80 -16.14 38.00
C VAL A 492 -56.98 -17.11 37.96
N LEU A 493 -56.97 -18.04 37.00
CA LEU A 493 -57.94 -19.14 36.91
C LEU A 493 -57.29 -20.43 37.43
N LEU A 494 -57.68 -20.89 38.61
CA LEU A 494 -57.21 -22.19 39.13
C LEU A 494 -57.86 -23.34 38.35
N LEU A 495 -57.08 -24.00 37.48
CA LEU A 495 -57.30 -25.40 37.14
C LEU A 495 -56.38 -26.25 38.02
N THR A 496 -56.95 -27.12 38.84
CA THR A 496 -56.18 -28.12 39.60
C THR A 496 -55.88 -29.32 38.72
N THR A 497 -54.85 -29.22 37.87
CA THR A 497 -54.14 -30.41 37.40
C THR A 497 -53.47 -31.07 38.61
N ALA A 498 -53.49 -32.41 38.66
CA ALA A 498 -52.69 -33.12 39.65
C ALA A 498 -51.23 -33.07 39.19
N SER A 499 -50.34 -32.51 40.01
CA SER A 499 -48.90 -32.58 39.76
C SER A 499 -48.45 -34.04 39.77
N THR A 500 -48.19 -34.59 38.60
CA THR A 500 -47.21 -35.66 38.44
C THR A 500 -45.87 -35.08 38.89
N TYR A 501 -45.36 -35.53 40.04
CA TYR A 501 -43.97 -35.28 40.38
C TYR A 501 -43.10 -35.92 39.31
N ALA A 502 -42.19 -35.15 38.71
CA ALA A 502 -41.17 -35.71 37.85
C ALA A 502 -40.37 -36.75 38.64
N ILE A 503 -40.15 -37.91 38.02
CA ILE A 503 -39.36 -38.99 38.62
C ILE A 503 -37.92 -38.82 38.13
N ASN A 504 -36.95 -38.78 39.05
CA ASN A 504 -35.53 -38.74 38.69
C ASN A 504 -35.09 -40.08 38.06
N VAL A 505 -34.99 -40.12 36.73
CA VAL A 505 -34.56 -41.28 35.95
C VAL A 505 -33.05 -41.20 35.73
N ASN A 506 -32.32 -42.18 36.25
CA ASN A 506 -30.86 -42.18 36.26
C ASN A 506 -30.33 -43.13 35.19
N LEU A 507 -29.28 -42.76 34.47
CA LEU A 507 -28.55 -43.66 33.57
C LEU A 507 -27.81 -44.71 34.43
N THR A 508 -27.89 -45.98 34.05
CA THR A 508 -27.38 -47.09 34.88
C THR A 508 -26.05 -47.67 34.42
N ALA A 509 -25.63 -47.35 33.20
CA ALA A 509 -24.32 -47.67 32.63
C ALA A 509 -24.05 -46.82 31.38
N SER A 510 -22.77 -46.56 31.09
CA SER A 510 -22.35 -45.89 29.85
C SER A 510 -22.81 -46.65 28.60
N ASN A 511 -23.32 -45.91 27.62
CA ASN A 511 -23.75 -46.45 26.33
C ASN A 511 -22.55 -47.08 25.58
N GLY A 512 -22.70 -48.35 25.20
CA GLY A 512 -21.75 -49.06 24.34
C GLY A 512 -21.74 -48.53 22.91
N PHE A 513 -20.74 -48.94 22.12
CA PHE A 513 -20.64 -48.57 20.71
C PHE A 513 -21.91 -48.99 19.93
N GLY A 514 -22.46 -48.08 19.13
CA GLY A 514 -23.69 -48.31 18.35
C GLY A 514 -24.99 -48.35 19.18
N SER A 515 -24.94 -48.03 20.48
CA SER A 515 -26.13 -47.92 21.33
C SER A 515 -26.37 -46.49 21.79
N THR A 516 -27.63 -46.14 22.05
CA THR A 516 -28.09 -44.84 22.53
C THR A 516 -29.22 -45.04 23.54
N SER A 517 -29.25 -44.22 24.59
CA SER A 517 -30.40 -44.04 25.49
C SER A 517 -31.17 -42.73 25.24
N PHE A 518 -30.71 -41.91 24.27
CA PHE A 518 -31.24 -40.56 24.02
C PHE A 518 -32.69 -40.56 23.50
N ASN A 519 -33.08 -41.60 22.78
CA ASN A 519 -34.43 -41.79 22.23
C ASN A 519 -34.96 -43.23 22.41
N ASN A 520 -34.35 -44.00 23.32
CA ASN A 520 -34.57 -45.45 23.44
C ASN A 520 -34.52 -45.91 24.91
N ALA A 521 -35.19 -47.03 25.20
CA ALA A 521 -35.45 -47.51 26.56
C ALA A 521 -34.28 -48.22 27.25
N ALA A 522 -33.22 -48.56 26.51
CA ALA A 522 -32.06 -49.26 27.06
C ALA A 522 -31.12 -48.29 27.79
N GLY A 523 -30.97 -48.46 29.10
CA GLY A 523 -29.97 -47.76 29.94
C GLY A 523 -30.54 -47.01 31.14
N TRP A 524 -31.78 -46.55 31.06
CA TRP A 524 -32.44 -45.77 32.11
C TRP A 524 -32.97 -46.62 33.28
N SER A 525 -32.97 -46.07 34.49
CA SER A 525 -33.37 -46.78 35.72
C SER A 525 -34.84 -47.21 35.77
N ASN A 526 -35.71 -46.58 34.99
CA ASN A 526 -37.11 -46.98 34.81
C ASN A 526 -37.30 -48.02 33.69
N GLY A 527 -36.26 -48.32 32.90
CA GLY A 527 -36.31 -49.21 31.74
C GLY A 527 -37.23 -48.75 30.61
N GLN A 528 -37.53 -47.44 30.51
CA GLN A 528 -38.34 -46.82 29.46
C GLN A 528 -37.52 -45.78 28.68
N ALA A 529 -37.99 -45.39 27.50
CA ALA A 529 -37.36 -44.32 26.73
C ALA A 529 -37.58 -42.96 27.42
N PRO A 530 -36.80 -41.92 27.08
CA PRO A 530 -37.09 -40.55 27.47
C PRO A 530 -38.53 -40.15 27.15
N SER A 531 -39.22 -39.57 28.13
CA SER A 531 -40.64 -39.18 28.02
C SER A 531 -41.01 -38.14 29.08
N ALA A 532 -41.85 -37.18 28.69
CA ALA A 532 -42.28 -36.07 29.53
C ALA A 532 -42.95 -36.52 30.84
N GLY A 533 -42.86 -35.68 31.88
CA GLY A 533 -43.18 -36.01 33.26
C GLY A 533 -42.02 -36.66 34.04
N ASN A 534 -40.77 -36.53 33.58
CA ASN A 534 -39.58 -37.13 34.20
C ASN A 534 -38.31 -36.30 33.95
N ASP A 535 -37.45 -36.22 34.97
CA ASP A 535 -36.12 -35.58 34.93
C ASP A 535 -35.03 -36.65 34.74
N TYR A 536 -34.09 -36.44 33.82
CA TYR A 536 -33.09 -37.45 33.46
C TYR A 536 -31.68 -37.06 33.92
N PHE A 537 -30.90 -38.01 34.43
CA PHE A 537 -29.56 -37.76 35.00
C PHE A 537 -28.52 -38.72 34.41
N THR A 538 -27.41 -38.20 33.85
CA THR A 538 -26.33 -39.06 33.33
C THR A 538 -25.55 -39.75 34.45
N GLY A 539 -25.30 -39.05 35.56
CA GLY A 539 -24.25 -39.42 36.49
C GLY A 539 -22.91 -39.65 35.77
N ASP A 540 -22.09 -40.52 36.35
CA ASP A 540 -20.75 -40.88 35.87
C ASP A 540 -20.71 -41.62 34.51
N PHE A 541 -21.75 -41.57 33.69
CA PHE A 541 -21.95 -42.42 32.52
C PHE A 541 -22.10 -41.63 31.22
N ILE A 542 -21.59 -42.22 30.13
CA ILE A 542 -21.71 -41.66 28.77
C ILE A 542 -23.09 -41.95 28.19
N LEU A 543 -23.87 -40.89 27.95
CA LEU A 543 -25.05 -40.89 27.11
C LEU A 543 -24.64 -40.62 25.65
N ARG A 544 -25.03 -41.49 24.71
CA ARG A 544 -24.79 -41.26 23.27
C ARG A 544 -26.05 -40.77 22.59
N THR A 545 -25.91 -39.83 21.67
CA THR A 545 -26.96 -39.52 20.69
C THR A 545 -27.15 -40.70 19.72
N PRO A 546 -28.19 -40.70 18.87
CA PRO A 546 -28.25 -41.57 17.70
C PRO A 546 -27.03 -41.40 16.78
N ALA A 547 -26.82 -42.39 15.91
CA ALA A 547 -25.57 -42.57 15.15
C ALA A 547 -25.78 -42.50 13.63
N ASP A 548 -26.58 -41.53 13.21
CA ASP A 548 -26.97 -41.24 11.84
C ASP A 548 -27.21 -39.72 11.68
N GLY A 549 -27.65 -39.27 10.50
CA GLY A 549 -27.83 -37.85 10.18
C GLY A 549 -29.21 -37.27 10.50
N GLY A 550 -30.06 -37.97 11.25
CA GLY A 550 -31.35 -37.45 11.69
C GLY A 550 -31.25 -36.35 12.76
N SER A 551 -32.24 -35.46 12.79
CA SER A 551 -32.46 -34.55 13.92
C SER A 551 -33.28 -35.25 15.01
N TYR A 552 -32.97 -34.99 16.28
CA TYR A 552 -33.56 -35.67 17.43
C TYR A 552 -33.76 -34.74 18.63
N THR A 553 -35.01 -34.64 19.10
CA THR A 553 -35.35 -33.99 20.37
C THR A 553 -35.26 -34.99 21.53
N PHE A 554 -34.65 -34.60 22.65
CA PHE A 554 -34.73 -35.36 23.89
C PHE A 554 -36.12 -35.22 24.51
N ALA A 555 -36.82 -36.33 24.73
CA ALA A 555 -38.25 -36.31 25.07
C ALA A 555 -38.55 -36.29 26.58
N GLY A 556 -37.56 -36.12 27.46
CA GLY A 556 -37.77 -35.90 28.90
C GLY A 556 -37.99 -34.41 29.23
N ASP A 557 -38.42 -34.10 30.46
CA ASP A 557 -38.67 -32.71 30.87
C ASP A 557 -37.35 -31.93 31.05
N SER A 558 -36.31 -32.61 31.55
CA SER A 558 -34.94 -32.12 31.67
C SER A 558 -33.93 -33.22 31.44
N LEU A 559 -32.71 -32.85 31.02
CA LEU A 559 -31.52 -33.71 31.05
C LEU A 559 -30.41 -33.02 31.84
N THR A 560 -30.12 -33.53 33.04
CA THR A 560 -28.92 -33.18 33.80
C THR A 560 -27.74 -34.03 33.37
N VAL A 561 -26.71 -33.38 32.83
CA VAL A 561 -25.39 -33.95 32.55
C VAL A 561 -24.46 -33.59 33.70
N ASN A 562 -24.26 -34.54 34.60
CA ASN A 562 -23.52 -34.35 35.86
C ASN A 562 -22.45 -35.40 36.11
N ASN A 563 -21.64 -35.18 37.14
CA ASN A 563 -20.48 -36.00 37.49
C ASN A 563 -20.37 -36.14 39.01
N THR A 564 -20.33 -37.39 39.51
CA THR A 564 -20.30 -37.68 40.96
C THR A 564 -19.01 -38.32 41.44
N ASN A 565 -18.06 -38.61 40.54
CA ASN A 565 -16.78 -39.28 40.87
C ASN A 565 -15.51 -38.50 40.44
N GLY A 566 -15.65 -37.38 39.75
CA GLY A 566 -14.55 -36.50 39.33
C GLY A 566 -14.03 -36.75 37.90
N TYR A 567 -14.60 -37.69 37.14
CA TYR A 567 -14.25 -37.89 35.73
C TYR A 567 -15.27 -37.24 34.78
N PRO A 568 -14.87 -36.28 33.92
CA PRO A 568 -15.78 -35.62 32.99
C PRO A 568 -16.33 -36.63 31.96
N GLN A 569 -17.57 -37.06 32.18
CA GLN A 569 -18.40 -37.87 31.29
C GLN A 569 -19.77 -37.18 31.13
N GLY A 570 -20.60 -37.68 30.22
CA GLY A 570 -21.87 -37.05 29.92
C GLY A 570 -22.36 -37.29 28.50
N LEU A 571 -22.77 -36.22 27.82
CA LEU A 571 -23.35 -36.25 26.48
C LEU A 571 -22.25 -36.38 25.40
N PHE A 572 -22.32 -37.46 24.62
CA PHE A 572 -21.32 -37.80 23.61
C PHE A 572 -21.98 -37.96 22.24
N TYR A 573 -21.80 -36.97 21.37
CA TYR A 573 -22.41 -36.93 20.04
C TYR A 573 -21.87 -38.03 19.12
N LYS A 574 -22.77 -38.61 18.31
CA LYS A 574 -22.50 -39.73 17.41
C LYS A 574 -23.13 -39.60 16.02
N GLY A 575 -23.85 -38.51 15.73
CA GLY A 575 -24.51 -38.29 14.45
C GLY A 575 -23.53 -38.12 13.28
N THR A 576 -24.06 -38.20 12.06
CA THR A 576 -23.27 -38.16 10.81
C THR A 576 -23.72 -37.06 9.86
N GLY A 577 -22.80 -36.38 9.20
CA GLY A 577 -23.05 -35.23 8.34
C GLY A 577 -23.24 -33.94 9.14
N ASN A 578 -23.78 -32.91 8.48
CA ASN A 578 -23.77 -31.53 8.97
C ASN A 578 -25.15 -30.86 9.05
N THR A 579 -26.24 -31.59 8.86
CA THR A 579 -27.61 -31.05 8.87
C THR A 579 -28.47 -31.50 10.06
N GLY A 580 -28.08 -32.57 10.76
CA GLY A 580 -28.81 -33.08 11.92
C GLY A 580 -28.68 -32.16 13.12
N VAL A 581 -29.80 -31.86 13.78
CA VAL A 581 -29.88 -31.03 15.00
C VAL A 581 -30.30 -31.90 16.18
N ILE A 582 -29.59 -31.78 17.29
CA ILE A 582 -29.96 -32.42 18.56
C ILE A 582 -30.59 -31.33 19.44
N THR A 583 -31.87 -31.47 19.75
CA THR A 583 -32.60 -30.49 20.59
C THR A 583 -32.80 -31.06 22.00
N ILE A 584 -32.53 -30.26 23.02
CA ILE A 584 -32.75 -30.61 24.44
C ILE A 584 -33.39 -29.39 25.11
N ASP A 585 -34.69 -29.48 25.40
CA ASP A 585 -35.51 -28.34 25.82
C ASP A 585 -35.05 -27.73 27.17
N ASP A 586 -34.47 -28.54 28.07
CA ASP A 586 -33.72 -28.11 29.25
C ASP A 586 -32.51 -29.03 29.51
N LEU A 587 -31.31 -28.56 29.18
CA LEU A 587 -30.02 -29.24 29.40
C LEU A 587 -29.28 -28.62 30.60
N ILE A 588 -29.25 -29.31 31.72
CA ILE A 588 -28.56 -28.84 32.94
C ILE A 588 -27.14 -29.40 32.97
N LEU A 589 -26.13 -28.54 33.06
CA LEU A 589 -24.72 -28.92 33.17
C LEU A 589 -24.23 -28.74 34.62
N ASP A 590 -23.96 -29.86 35.29
CA ASP A 590 -23.62 -29.91 36.73
C ASP A 590 -22.34 -30.74 36.95
N GLY A 591 -21.21 -30.22 36.46
CA GLY A 591 -19.90 -30.88 36.49
C GLY A 591 -19.65 -31.87 35.33
N GLY A 592 -20.55 -31.89 34.34
CA GLY A 592 -20.55 -32.84 33.23
C GLY A 592 -19.67 -32.47 32.03
N LEU A 593 -19.67 -33.35 31.03
CA LEU A 593 -18.99 -33.16 29.74
C LEU A 593 -19.98 -33.26 28.56
N ILE A 594 -19.89 -32.30 27.64
CA ILE A 594 -20.38 -32.40 26.26
C ILE A 594 -19.18 -32.71 25.35
N SER A 595 -19.25 -33.72 24.45
CA SER A 595 -18.15 -33.99 23.52
C SER A 595 -18.54 -34.56 22.15
N HIS A 596 -17.80 -34.15 21.11
CA HIS A 596 -17.96 -34.62 19.73
C HIS A 596 -17.29 -35.98 19.48
N GLY A 597 -18.08 -37.01 19.17
CA GLY A 597 -17.64 -38.40 19.02
C GLY A 597 -17.73 -38.99 17.61
N ASN A 598 -17.96 -38.18 16.58
CA ASN A 598 -17.95 -38.58 15.16
C ASN A 598 -16.84 -37.84 14.38
N GLY A 599 -16.66 -38.12 13.09
CA GLY A 599 -15.49 -37.68 12.31
C GLY A 599 -15.43 -36.17 12.04
N LEU A 600 -14.32 -35.74 11.43
CA LEU A 600 -14.04 -34.33 11.11
C LEU A 600 -15.05 -33.66 10.16
N GLY A 601 -15.73 -34.44 9.33
CA GLY A 601 -16.78 -33.96 8.40
C GLY A 601 -18.20 -34.00 8.98
N ASP A 602 -18.35 -34.37 10.26
CA ASP A 602 -19.62 -34.36 10.97
C ASP A 602 -19.69 -33.15 11.90
N LEU A 603 -20.89 -32.61 12.12
CA LEU A 603 -21.13 -31.41 12.92
C LEU A 603 -22.18 -31.67 14.01
N PHE A 604 -21.85 -31.37 15.26
CA PHE A 604 -22.80 -31.42 16.36
C PHE A 604 -23.49 -30.08 16.55
N GLN A 605 -24.66 -29.91 15.92
CA GLN A 605 -25.58 -28.80 16.23
C GLN A 605 -26.40 -29.16 17.48
N LEU A 606 -26.31 -28.34 18.54
CA LEU A 606 -27.03 -28.50 19.80
C LEU A 606 -27.97 -27.31 20.05
N ASP A 607 -29.25 -27.60 20.17
CA ASP A 607 -30.36 -26.64 20.21
C ASP A 607 -31.24 -26.85 21.46
N GLY A 608 -32.08 -25.85 21.80
CA GLY A 608 -32.89 -25.80 23.02
C GLY A 608 -32.36 -24.79 24.04
N ALA A 609 -32.23 -25.18 25.30
CA ALA A 609 -31.72 -24.32 26.38
C ALA A 609 -30.70 -25.05 27.25
N ILE A 610 -29.66 -24.34 27.70
CA ILE A 610 -28.60 -24.87 28.56
C ILE A 610 -28.53 -24.08 29.87
N THR A 611 -28.51 -24.78 31.00
CA THR A 611 -28.37 -24.21 32.35
C THR A 611 -27.07 -24.72 32.98
N VAL A 612 -26.05 -23.87 33.09
CA VAL A 612 -24.77 -24.20 33.73
C VAL A 612 -24.91 -24.03 35.25
N ALA A 613 -25.17 -25.13 35.96
CA ALA A 613 -25.33 -25.15 37.41
C ALA A 613 -23.97 -25.20 38.14
N SER A 614 -23.05 -26.04 37.65
CA SER A 614 -21.69 -26.19 38.16
C SER A 614 -20.67 -26.23 37.02
N THR A 615 -19.41 -25.90 37.30
CA THR A 615 -18.36 -25.78 36.27
C THR A 615 -18.24 -27.05 35.42
N SER A 616 -18.50 -26.94 34.12
CA SER A 616 -18.68 -28.07 33.19
C SER A 616 -17.86 -27.91 31.91
N SER A 617 -17.54 -29.01 31.24
CA SER A 617 -16.66 -29.02 30.06
C SER A 617 -17.40 -29.22 28.73
N ILE A 618 -16.92 -28.57 27.67
CA ILE A 618 -17.30 -28.82 26.28
C ILE A 618 -16.03 -29.18 25.48
N ARG A 619 -16.07 -30.27 24.71
CA ARG A 619 -14.91 -30.74 23.94
C ARG A 619 -15.25 -31.10 22.50
N ALA A 620 -14.87 -30.24 21.56
CA ALA A 620 -14.82 -30.50 20.12
C ALA A 620 -13.71 -31.52 19.78
N LYS A 621 -13.87 -32.76 20.26
CA LYS A 621 -12.82 -33.78 20.27
C LYS A 621 -12.50 -34.30 18.87
N GLN A 622 -13.52 -34.67 18.10
CA GLN A 622 -13.32 -35.33 16.80
C GLN A 622 -13.87 -34.53 15.59
N GLY A 623 -14.75 -33.56 15.84
CA GLY A 623 -15.34 -32.61 14.89
C GLY A 623 -15.89 -31.38 15.64
N ASN A 624 -16.49 -30.43 14.91
CA ASN A 624 -16.96 -29.15 15.47
C ASN A 624 -18.27 -29.31 16.29
N ILE A 625 -18.50 -28.37 17.21
CA ILE A 625 -19.74 -28.27 17.99
C ILE A 625 -20.31 -26.86 17.83
N ASP A 626 -21.55 -26.78 17.36
CA ASP A 626 -22.32 -25.55 17.19
C ASP A 626 -23.41 -25.48 18.27
N ILE A 627 -23.26 -24.58 19.23
CA ILE A 627 -24.24 -24.33 20.28
C ILE A 627 -25.22 -23.26 19.80
N LEU A 628 -26.35 -23.72 19.26
CA LEU A 628 -27.50 -22.89 18.85
C LEU A 628 -28.35 -22.50 20.06
N ALA A 629 -28.39 -23.37 21.07
CA ALA A 629 -29.10 -23.18 22.31
C ALA A 629 -28.67 -21.91 23.08
N SER A 630 -29.60 -21.29 23.80
CA SER A 630 -29.25 -20.21 24.74
C SER A 630 -28.65 -20.78 26.02
N ILE A 631 -27.59 -20.16 26.55
CA ILE A 631 -26.87 -20.61 27.76
C ILE A 631 -27.16 -19.66 28.92
N SER A 632 -27.53 -20.19 30.07
CA SER A 632 -27.81 -19.45 31.31
C SER A 632 -27.19 -20.17 32.53
N GLY A 633 -27.31 -19.60 33.73
CA GLY A 633 -26.82 -20.19 34.98
C GLY A 633 -25.66 -19.44 35.62
N THR A 634 -24.93 -20.10 36.52
CA THR A 634 -23.89 -19.50 37.38
C THR A 634 -22.60 -20.31 37.49
N GLY A 635 -22.57 -21.54 36.97
CA GLY A 635 -21.34 -22.33 36.87
C GLY A 635 -20.46 -21.86 35.70
N GLY A 636 -19.15 -22.16 35.75
CA GLY A 636 -18.25 -21.86 34.65
C GLY A 636 -18.34 -22.85 33.48
N LEU A 637 -17.75 -22.50 32.35
CA LEU A 637 -17.58 -23.41 31.21
C LEU A 637 -16.10 -23.58 30.87
N ILE A 638 -15.70 -24.80 30.51
CA ILE A 638 -14.33 -25.12 30.09
C ILE A 638 -14.36 -25.64 28.65
N ILE A 639 -13.74 -24.91 27.73
CA ILE A 639 -13.47 -25.37 26.37
C ILE A 639 -12.19 -26.21 26.40
N GLU A 640 -12.36 -27.50 26.19
CA GLU A 640 -11.31 -28.50 26.32
C GLU A 640 -10.49 -28.67 25.06
N THR A 641 -9.24 -29.13 25.22
CA THR A 641 -8.33 -29.45 24.12
C THR A 641 -8.90 -30.51 23.17
N SER A 642 -8.70 -30.34 21.86
CA SER A 642 -9.22 -31.26 20.84
C SER A 642 -8.38 -32.55 20.73
N ASP A 643 -8.62 -33.51 21.64
CA ASP A 643 -7.71 -34.66 21.83
C ASP A 643 -7.87 -35.81 20.78
N VAL A 644 -7.21 -35.65 19.62
CA VAL A 644 -6.86 -36.71 18.67
C VAL A 644 -5.34 -36.75 18.47
N PRO A 645 -4.63 -37.78 18.99
CA PRO A 645 -3.17 -37.85 18.88
C PRO A 645 -2.67 -37.94 17.44
N GLY A 646 -1.78 -37.02 17.06
CA GLY A 646 -1.17 -36.96 15.72
C GLY A 646 -1.99 -36.20 14.67
N ASP A 647 -3.05 -35.51 15.07
CA ASP A 647 -3.90 -34.69 14.20
C ASP A 647 -3.68 -33.20 14.49
N THR A 648 -3.51 -32.39 13.43
CA THR A 648 -3.31 -30.93 13.50
C THR A 648 -4.56 -30.15 13.08
N SER A 649 -5.69 -30.82 12.84
CA SER A 649 -6.94 -30.19 12.42
C SER A 649 -7.54 -29.37 13.56
N ILE A 650 -7.69 -28.05 13.34
CA ILE A 650 -8.42 -27.16 14.25
C ILE A 650 -9.88 -27.61 14.32
N ARG A 651 -10.43 -27.65 15.54
CA ARG A 651 -11.84 -27.95 15.81
C ARG A 651 -12.42 -26.88 16.71
N LEU A 652 -13.62 -26.42 16.39
CA LEU A 652 -14.26 -25.26 17.02
C LEU A 652 -15.38 -25.69 17.96
N VAL A 653 -15.52 -24.95 19.07
CA VAL A 653 -16.80 -24.80 19.77
C VAL A 653 -17.34 -23.41 19.42
N ASN A 654 -18.39 -23.38 18.62
CA ASN A 654 -19.06 -22.16 18.17
C ASN A 654 -20.25 -21.86 19.09
N LEU A 655 -20.27 -20.69 19.72
CA LEU A 655 -21.42 -20.17 20.45
C LEU A 655 -22.23 -19.28 19.51
N LEU A 656 -23.46 -19.69 19.20
CA LEU A 656 -24.33 -19.06 18.18
C LEU A 656 -25.68 -18.62 18.76
N GLY A 657 -26.03 -19.07 19.96
CA GLY A 657 -27.15 -18.57 20.76
C GLY A 657 -26.76 -17.41 21.72
N ASN A 658 -27.72 -16.97 22.53
CA ASN A 658 -27.53 -15.94 23.56
C ASN A 658 -26.98 -16.56 24.86
N ASN A 659 -25.85 -16.07 25.36
CA ASN A 659 -25.14 -16.61 26.51
C ASN A 659 -25.21 -15.63 27.69
N THR A 660 -26.19 -15.80 28.58
CA THR A 660 -26.48 -14.94 29.74
C THR A 660 -26.08 -15.59 31.07
N TYR A 661 -25.12 -16.51 31.06
CA TYR A 661 -24.64 -17.19 32.26
C TYR A 661 -23.52 -16.38 32.94
N THR A 662 -23.49 -16.40 34.28
CA THR A 662 -22.68 -15.46 35.07
C THR A 662 -21.37 -16.08 35.59
N GLY A 663 -20.89 -17.15 34.96
CA GLY A 663 -19.65 -17.84 35.32
C GLY A 663 -18.54 -17.58 34.30
N ASP A 664 -17.30 -17.84 34.68
CA ASP A 664 -16.16 -17.69 33.78
C ASP A 664 -16.13 -18.76 32.68
N LEU A 665 -15.54 -18.42 31.54
CA LEU A 665 -15.24 -19.31 30.42
C LEU A 665 -13.72 -19.53 30.37
N THR A 666 -13.27 -20.75 30.60
CA THR A 666 -11.85 -21.12 30.45
C THR A 666 -11.60 -21.80 29.10
N VAL A 667 -10.68 -21.30 28.30
CA VAL A 667 -10.23 -21.95 27.05
C VAL A 667 -8.88 -22.61 27.30
N ASN A 668 -8.87 -23.95 27.40
CA ASN A 668 -7.65 -24.73 27.64
C ASN A 668 -6.73 -24.74 26.40
N ALA A 669 -5.43 -24.97 26.60
CA ALA A 669 -4.44 -25.07 25.52
C ALA A 669 -4.86 -26.08 24.43
N GLY A 670 -4.94 -25.62 23.18
CA GLY A 670 -5.43 -26.43 22.05
C GLY A 670 -6.95 -26.65 22.01
N GLY A 671 -7.72 -25.95 22.84
CA GLY A 671 -9.14 -25.69 22.62
C GLY A 671 -9.31 -24.39 21.83
N VAL A 672 -10.35 -24.32 20.99
CA VAL A 672 -10.69 -23.12 20.20
C VAL A 672 -12.16 -22.77 20.38
N LEU A 673 -12.40 -21.57 20.90
CA LEU A 673 -13.71 -20.93 21.04
C LEU A 673 -13.96 -19.99 19.85
N THR A 674 -15.21 -19.92 19.40
CA THR A 674 -15.70 -18.84 18.55
C THR A 674 -17.05 -18.35 19.08
N LEU A 675 -17.19 -17.05 19.34
CA LEU A 675 -18.50 -16.41 19.47
C LEU A 675 -18.90 -15.94 18.08
N GLY A 676 -19.72 -16.72 17.37
CA GLY A 676 -20.08 -16.43 15.99
C GLY A 676 -21.07 -15.27 15.86
N ALA A 677 -21.21 -14.72 14.65
CA ALA A 677 -21.95 -13.46 14.40
C ALA A 677 -23.45 -13.42 14.77
N THR A 678 -24.09 -14.56 15.08
CA THR A 678 -25.46 -14.61 15.63
C THR A 678 -25.50 -14.75 17.15
N GLY A 679 -24.39 -15.14 17.77
CA GLY A 679 -24.26 -15.36 19.19
C GLY A 679 -23.92 -14.07 19.96
N SER A 680 -24.23 -14.08 21.25
CA SER A 680 -23.91 -12.98 22.14
C SER A 680 -23.48 -13.46 23.53
N MET A 681 -22.62 -12.70 24.21
CA MET A 681 -22.09 -13.03 25.53
C MET A 681 -22.37 -11.90 26.52
N THR A 682 -23.05 -12.20 27.62
CA THR A 682 -23.31 -11.21 28.69
C THR A 682 -22.17 -11.18 29.70
N PHE A 683 -21.72 -9.97 30.02
CA PHE A 683 -20.73 -9.71 31.05
C PHE A 683 -21.35 -8.83 32.14
N ASN A 684 -21.49 -9.38 33.34
CA ASN A 684 -22.08 -8.69 34.49
C ASN A 684 -20.99 -7.87 35.19
N ILE A 685 -21.04 -6.54 35.06
CA ILE A 685 -20.01 -5.64 35.58
C ILE A 685 -20.42 -5.12 36.97
N GLY A 686 -19.60 -5.45 37.97
CA GLY A 686 -19.78 -5.01 39.35
C GLY A 686 -18.83 -3.88 39.75
N SER A 687 -18.50 -3.80 41.04
CA SER A 687 -17.36 -3.03 41.53
C SER A 687 -16.06 -3.40 40.81
N ALA A 688 -15.07 -2.50 40.77
CA ALA A 688 -13.78 -2.70 40.09
C ALA A 688 -13.19 -4.12 40.28
N GLY A 689 -12.82 -4.76 39.17
CA GLY A 689 -12.27 -6.12 39.14
C GLY A 689 -13.26 -7.25 39.45
N VAL A 690 -14.57 -6.97 39.49
CA VAL A 690 -15.63 -7.98 39.69
C VAL A 690 -16.50 -8.09 38.43
N ASN A 691 -16.26 -9.15 37.65
CA ASN A 691 -16.97 -9.51 36.43
C ASN A 691 -16.83 -11.03 36.19
N ASN A 692 -17.67 -11.62 35.34
CA ASN A 692 -17.34 -12.89 34.66
C ASN A 692 -16.43 -12.62 33.45
N SER A 693 -15.63 -13.60 33.05
CA SER A 693 -14.53 -13.43 32.08
C SER A 693 -14.38 -14.60 31.10
N ILE A 694 -13.64 -14.38 30.00
CA ILE A 694 -13.16 -15.43 29.08
C ILE A 694 -11.62 -15.47 29.15
N ALA A 695 -11.00 -16.58 29.54
CA ALA A 695 -9.54 -16.62 29.72
C ALA A 695 -8.89 -17.98 29.43
N GLY A 696 -7.58 -17.99 29.14
CA GLY A 696 -6.76 -19.21 29.15
C GLY A 696 -5.81 -19.39 27.97
N ASP A 697 -5.06 -20.50 28.00
CA ASP A 697 -3.95 -20.81 27.08
C ASP A 697 -4.39 -21.30 25.67
N GLY A 698 -5.68 -21.31 25.38
CA GLY A 698 -6.25 -21.68 24.08
C GLY A 698 -6.36 -20.51 23.09
N ALA A 699 -7.28 -20.63 22.14
CA ALA A 699 -7.59 -19.57 21.18
C ALA A 699 -9.09 -19.19 21.21
N ALA A 700 -9.40 -17.91 20.99
CA ALA A 700 -10.74 -17.38 20.91
C ALA A 700 -10.91 -16.49 19.67
N ARG A 701 -12.11 -16.47 19.11
CA ARG A 701 -12.52 -15.56 18.04
C ARG A 701 -13.85 -14.92 18.40
N PHE A 702 -13.97 -13.63 18.17
CA PHE A 702 -15.17 -12.85 18.48
C PHE A 702 -15.70 -12.23 17.18
N ASP A 703 -16.75 -12.82 16.64
CA ASP A 703 -17.54 -12.33 15.51
C ASP A 703 -18.93 -11.83 15.95
N GLY A 704 -19.37 -12.20 17.17
CA GLY A 704 -20.68 -11.86 17.75
C GLY A 704 -20.65 -10.72 18.76
N ALA A 705 -21.75 -10.55 19.52
CA ALA A 705 -21.96 -9.37 20.36
C ALA A 705 -21.50 -9.55 21.83
N PHE A 706 -20.79 -8.56 22.40
CA PHE A 706 -20.54 -8.45 23.84
C PHE A 706 -21.58 -7.53 24.51
N ASN A 707 -22.32 -8.06 25.47
CA ASN A 707 -23.41 -7.36 26.17
C ASN A 707 -22.99 -7.05 27.62
N PHE A 708 -22.59 -5.82 27.92
CA PHE A 708 -22.25 -5.41 29.29
C PHE A 708 -23.50 -5.06 30.12
N ASP A 709 -23.79 -5.83 31.17
CA ASP A 709 -24.71 -5.40 32.23
C ASP A 709 -23.94 -4.48 33.19
N LEU A 710 -24.06 -3.18 32.92
CA LEU A 710 -23.45 -2.10 33.70
C LEU A 710 -24.28 -1.70 34.94
N THR A 711 -25.39 -2.36 35.25
CA THR A 711 -26.28 -1.92 36.35
C THR A 711 -25.68 -2.05 37.74
N GLY A 712 -24.63 -2.87 37.90
CA GLY A 712 -23.82 -3.00 39.11
C GLY A 712 -22.47 -2.28 39.07
N ALA A 713 -22.15 -1.59 37.96
CA ALA A 713 -20.81 -1.11 37.67
C ALA A 713 -20.41 0.11 38.52
N SER A 714 -19.10 0.27 38.75
CA SER A 714 -18.53 1.48 39.33
C SER A 714 -18.19 2.47 38.22
N ALA A 715 -18.53 3.75 38.39
CA ALA A 715 -18.17 4.84 37.48
C ALA A 715 -16.99 5.69 38.03
N THR A 716 -16.03 5.07 38.73
CA THR A 716 -14.86 5.78 39.28
C THR A 716 -13.69 5.71 38.30
N LEU A 717 -13.19 6.87 37.87
CA LEU A 717 -12.07 6.97 36.93
C LEU A 717 -10.86 6.14 37.37
N GLY A 718 -10.41 5.23 36.50
CA GLY A 718 -9.33 4.28 36.75
C GLY A 718 -9.75 2.89 37.22
N ASP A 719 -11.05 2.65 37.47
CA ASP A 719 -11.57 1.29 37.69
C ASP A 719 -11.49 0.45 36.40
N THR A 720 -11.28 -0.87 36.52
CA THR A 720 -11.13 -1.78 35.37
C THR A 720 -11.62 -3.20 35.68
N TRP A 721 -11.98 -3.92 34.61
CA TRP A 721 -12.49 -5.30 34.57
C TRP A 721 -11.81 -6.04 33.42
N GLN A 722 -11.35 -7.27 33.68
CA GLN A 722 -10.70 -8.11 32.67
C GLN A 722 -11.75 -9.00 32.02
N ILE A 723 -12.22 -8.63 30.84
CA ILE A 723 -13.36 -9.26 30.16
C ILE A 723 -12.89 -10.48 29.37
N THR A 724 -11.81 -10.33 28.60
CA THR A 724 -11.13 -11.45 27.94
C THR A 724 -9.61 -11.39 28.08
N ASN A 725 -8.99 -12.55 28.27
CA ASN A 725 -7.55 -12.74 28.35
C ASN A 725 -7.20 -14.17 27.89
N VAL A 726 -7.36 -14.41 26.59
CA VAL A 726 -7.04 -15.69 25.93
C VAL A 726 -5.76 -15.54 25.12
N ALA A 727 -4.84 -16.50 25.25
CA ALA A 727 -3.47 -16.43 24.72
C ALA A 727 -3.38 -16.26 23.18
N SER A 728 -4.46 -16.52 22.45
CA SER A 728 -4.64 -16.11 21.06
C SER A 728 -6.10 -15.71 20.83
N GLN A 729 -6.44 -14.45 21.10
CA GLN A 729 -7.76 -13.87 20.82
C GLN A 729 -7.73 -13.00 19.54
N SER A 730 -8.81 -13.02 18.76
CA SER A 730 -9.09 -12.03 17.72
C SER A 730 -10.53 -11.51 17.82
N PHE A 731 -10.69 -10.24 17.45
CA PHE A 731 -11.96 -9.60 17.16
C PHE A 731 -11.98 -9.35 15.65
N ASN A 732 -13.14 -9.55 15.01
CA ASN A 732 -13.28 -9.55 13.56
C ASN A 732 -14.42 -8.61 13.14
N ASP A 733 -14.56 -8.31 11.84
CA ASP A 733 -15.46 -7.29 11.23
C ASP A 733 -16.94 -7.31 11.67
N GLN A 734 -17.43 -8.41 12.24
CA GLN A 734 -18.81 -8.56 12.73
C GLN A 734 -18.98 -8.32 14.25
N PHE A 735 -17.86 -8.24 14.98
CA PHE A 735 -17.83 -7.98 16.42
C PHE A 735 -18.52 -6.65 16.74
N ASN A 736 -19.30 -6.64 17.82
CA ASN A 736 -20.00 -5.43 18.25
C ASN A 736 -20.27 -5.42 19.76
N ILE A 737 -20.38 -4.21 20.31
CA ILE A 737 -20.71 -3.96 21.70
C ILE A 737 -21.92 -3.02 21.75
N PRO A 738 -23.16 -3.55 21.81
CA PRO A 738 -24.37 -2.73 21.69
C PRO A 738 -24.44 -1.60 22.73
N GLY A 739 -24.48 -0.35 22.26
CA GLY A 739 -24.48 0.86 23.08
C GLY A 739 -23.12 1.56 23.22
N PHE A 740 -22.05 1.00 22.67
CA PHE A 740 -20.73 1.62 22.56
C PHE A 740 -20.46 2.01 21.10
N SER A 741 -19.78 3.14 20.89
CA SER A 741 -19.21 3.53 19.58
C SER A 741 -17.84 2.87 19.40
N ASN A 742 -17.51 2.40 18.20
CA ASN A 742 -16.18 1.89 17.89
C ASN A 742 -15.23 3.04 17.44
N LEU A 743 -13.96 2.95 17.86
CA LEU A 743 -12.86 3.89 17.59
C LEU A 743 -11.60 3.16 17.04
N GLY A 744 -11.77 1.95 16.49
CA GLY A 744 -10.70 1.04 16.04
C GLY A 744 -10.61 -0.18 16.96
N ASP A 745 -9.52 -0.30 17.72
CA ASP A 745 -9.35 -1.32 18.77
C ASP A 745 -10.04 -0.93 20.11
N ILE A 746 -10.87 0.12 20.12
CA ILE A 746 -11.39 0.76 21.33
C ILE A 746 -12.87 1.08 21.17
N TRP A 747 -13.69 0.62 22.11
CA TRP A 747 -15.13 0.89 22.16
C TRP A 747 -15.46 1.79 23.35
N PHE A 748 -16.31 2.80 23.17
CA PHE A 748 -16.63 3.81 24.20
C PHE A 748 -18.13 4.15 24.27
N ASP A 749 -18.71 4.25 25.48
CA ASP A 749 -20.13 4.60 25.70
C ASP A 749 -20.38 5.99 26.32
N GLY A 750 -19.31 6.77 26.56
CA GLY A 750 -19.37 8.04 27.30
C GLY A 750 -18.90 7.95 28.77
N THR A 751 -18.68 6.75 29.31
CA THR A 751 -18.14 6.52 30.68
C THR A 751 -17.17 5.34 30.74
N TYR A 752 -17.44 4.28 29.98
CA TYR A 752 -16.67 3.05 29.94
C TYR A 752 -15.96 2.88 28.60
N THR A 753 -14.72 2.43 28.67
CA THR A 753 -13.84 2.19 27.53
C THR A 753 -13.44 0.71 27.54
N PHE A 754 -13.85 -0.05 26.53
CA PHE A 754 -13.33 -1.40 26.26
C PHE A 754 -12.20 -1.31 25.23
N ASN A 755 -11.13 -2.08 25.42
CA ASN A 755 -9.99 -2.12 24.50
C ASN A 755 -9.68 -3.57 24.11
N GLU A 756 -9.69 -3.85 22.81
CA GLU A 756 -9.57 -5.20 22.24
C GLU A 756 -8.17 -5.80 22.47
N ALA A 757 -7.13 -5.00 22.22
CA ALA A 757 -5.72 -5.41 22.40
C ALA A 757 -5.37 -5.85 23.83
N THR A 758 -6.12 -5.38 24.84
CA THR A 758 -5.96 -5.78 26.25
C THR A 758 -7.13 -6.63 26.80
N GLY A 759 -8.22 -6.78 26.04
CA GLY A 759 -9.47 -7.41 26.48
C GLY A 759 -10.09 -6.79 27.74
N ALA A 760 -9.77 -5.53 28.04
CA ALA A 760 -10.11 -4.85 29.28
C ALA A 760 -11.26 -3.85 29.09
N LEU A 761 -12.22 -3.85 30.00
CA LEU A 761 -13.15 -2.74 30.21
C LEU A 761 -12.59 -1.83 31.31
N SER A 762 -12.80 -0.52 31.21
CA SER A 762 -12.29 0.46 32.17
C SER A 762 -13.18 1.70 32.26
N VAL A 763 -13.11 2.44 33.36
CA VAL A 763 -13.62 3.82 33.42
C VAL A 763 -12.46 4.75 33.06
N ALA A 764 -12.47 5.26 31.84
CA ALA A 764 -11.46 6.14 31.28
C ALA A 764 -12.15 7.26 30.49
N PRO A 765 -11.48 8.40 30.20
CA PRO A 765 -11.95 9.27 29.13
C PRO A 765 -11.90 8.52 27.79
N ALA A 766 -12.57 9.07 26.77
CA ALA A 766 -12.26 8.72 25.40
C ALA A 766 -10.76 8.96 25.12
N PRO A 767 -10.11 8.17 24.23
CA PRO A 767 -8.79 8.51 23.73
C PRO A 767 -8.87 9.89 23.04
N GLU A 768 -7.96 10.81 23.39
CA GLU A 768 -8.01 12.19 22.88
C GLU A 768 -7.61 12.22 21.40
N ARG A 769 -8.59 12.48 20.52
CA ARG A 769 -8.48 12.51 19.07
C ARG A 769 -9.40 13.61 18.51
N LEU A 770 -9.23 13.96 17.23
CA LEU A 770 -10.23 14.77 16.52
C LEU A 770 -11.52 13.98 16.31
N ALA A 771 -12.63 14.69 16.18
CA ALA A 771 -13.96 14.15 15.93
C ALA A 771 -14.60 14.80 14.69
N LEU A 772 -15.28 13.98 13.88
CA LEU A 772 -16.13 14.39 12.78
C LEU A 772 -17.57 14.53 13.32
N ARG A 773 -17.99 15.76 13.59
CA ARG A 773 -19.37 16.05 13.97
C ARG A 773 -20.23 16.19 12.73
N VAL A 774 -21.14 15.26 12.54
CA VAL A 774 -22.16 15.30 11.49
C VAL A 774 -23.44 15.89 12.09
N LEU A 775 -23.88 17.02 11.57
CA LEU A 775 -25.12 17.67 11.98
C LEU A 775 -26.30 17.10 11.16
N SER A 776 -27.48 17.00 11.77
CA SER A 776 -28.69 16.48 11.12
C SER A 776 -29.27 17.35 9.99
N ASN A 777 -28.49 18.30 9.49
CA ASN A 777 -28.78 19.14 8.34
C ASN A 777 -27.71 19.02 7.22
N GLY A 778 -26.87 17.98 7.29
CA GLY A 778 -25.82 17.65 6.30
C GLY A 778 -24.49 18.40 6.48
N GLN A 779 -24.46 19.41 7.35
CA GLN A 779 -23.22 20.10 7.71
C GLN A 779 -22.31 19.19 8.53
N VAL A 780 -21.01 19.29 8.27
CA VAL A 780 -19.99 18.52 8.99
C VAL A 780 -18.94 19.47 9.59
N GLU A 781 -18.48 19.18 10.79
CA GLU A 781 -17.40 19.89 11.49
C GLU A 781 -16.28 18.91 11.89
N ILE A 782 -15.03 19.30 11.71
CA ILE A 782 -13.88 18.69 12.39
C ILE A 782 -13.68 19.43 13.71
N VAL A 783 -13.64 18.70 14.82
CA VAL A 783 -13.68 19.22 16.18
C VAL A 783 -12.59 18.57 17.02
N ASN A 784 -11.83 19.35 17.79
CA ASN A 784 -10.95 18.76 18.80
C ASN A 784 -11.71 18.54 20.11
N GLY A 785 -12.07 17.27 20.37
CA GLY A 785 -12.73 16.83 21.60
C GLY A 785 -11.82 16.77 22.83
N SER A 786 -10.51 16.97 22.69
CA SER A 786 -9.56 17.05 23.80
C SER A 786 -9.89 18.21 24.75
N THR A 787 -9.47 18.07 26.00
CA THR A 787 -9.48 19.14 27.01
C THR A 787 -8.11 19.75 27.29
N ILE A 788 -7.03 19.21 26.72
CA ILE A 788 -5.63 19.55 27.06
C ILE A 788 -4.62 19.53 25.90
N GLU A 789 -4.84 18.76 24.84
CA GLU A 789 -3.92 18.60 23.70
C GLU A 789 -4.38 19.39 22.45
N THR A 790 -3.40 19.94 21.73
CA THR A 790 -3.58 20.60 20.43
C THR A 790 -3.15 19.65 19.33
N VAL A 791 -3.95 19.53 18.26
CA VAL A 791 -3.65 18.67 17.11
C VAL A 791 -3.36 19.52 15.88
N ASP A 792 -2.17 19.36 15.30
CA ASP A 792 -1.75 20.04 14.06
C ASP A 792 -1.93 19.09 12.86
N MET A 793 -2.99 19.25 12.08
CA MET A 793 -3.42 18.34 11.01
C MET A 793 -3.03 18.86 9.62
N ASN A 794 -2.51 18.01 8.74
CA ASN A 794 -2.16 18.37 7.35
C ASN A 794 -2.69 17.41 6.27
N TYR A 795 -3.51 16.44 6.67
CA TYR A 795 -4.26 15.55 5.78
C TYR A 795 -5.55 15.14 6.48
N TYR A 796 -6.65 14.99 5.75
CA TYR A 796 -7.79 14.20 6.23
C TYR A 796 -8.53 13.50 5.10
N GLU A 797 -9.16 12.38 5.44
CA GLU A 797 -10.07 11.65 4.58
C GLU A 797 -11.29 11.15 5.38
N ILE A 798 -12.42 11.01 4.69
CA ILE A 798 -13.68 10.52 5.27
C ILE A 798 -14.22 9.45 4.32
N HIS A 799 -14.33 8.21 4.80
CA HIS A 799 -14.91 7.09 4.07
C HIS A 799 -16.42 6.98 4.37
N SER A 800 -17.16 6.36 3.46
CA SER A 800 -18.55 5.97 3.64
C SER A 800 -18.85 4.66 2.93
N SER A 801 -19.07 3.62 3.74
CA SER A 801 -19.43 2.27 3.26
C SER A 801 -20.83 2.19 2.61
N THR A 802 -21.66 3.23 2.80
CA THR A 802 -23.00 3.36 2.17
C THR A 802 -23.07 4.39 1.04
N ALA A 803 -21.96 5.07 0.74
CA ALA A 803 -21.85 6.12 -0.28
C ALA A 803 -22.72 7.38 -0.03
N VAL A 804 -22.73 7.90 1.22
CA VAL A 804 -23.53 9.08 1.63
C VAL A 804 -22.75 10.41 1.74
N LEU A 805 -21.57 10.51 1.12
CA LEU A 805 -20.78 11.75 1.09
C LEU A 805 -21.11 12.64 -0.12
N SER A 806 -20.86 13.94 0.03
CA SER A 806 -21.08 14.97 -0.98
C SER A 806 -19.76 15.38 -1.63
N THR A 807 -19.59 15.15 -2.93
CA THR A 807 -18.42 15.60 -3.73
C THR A 807 -18.49 17.10 -4.09
N SER A 808 -19.08 17.91 -3.23
CA SER A 808 -19.21 19.37 -3.37
C SER A 808 -19.26 20.04 -1.99
N TRP A 809 -18.49 19.47 -1.05
CA TRP A 809 -18.27 20.04 0.27
C TRP A 809 -17.40 21.31 0.19
N THR A 810 -17.39 22.11 1.25
CA THR A 810 -16.74 23.43 1.26
C THR A 810 -15.25 23.38 1.56
N GLY A 811 -14.81 22.31 2.22
CA GLY A 811 -13.42 22.13 2.61
C GLY A 811 -12.96 23.01 3.76
N ILE A 812 -11.72 22.82 4.18
CA ILE A 812 -11.09 23.64 5.22
C ILE A 812 -10.75 25.04 4.72
N ASP A 813 -10.30 25.19 3.46
CA ASP A 813 -9.93 26.49 2.89
C ASP A 813 -11.16 27.40 2.72
N GLY A 814 -12.28 26.86 2.22
CA GLY A 814 -13.55 27.58 2.09
C GLY A 814 -14.21 27.92 3.43
N ALA A 815 -13.79 27.29 4.52
CA ALA A 815 -14.27 27.56 5.88
C ALA A 815 -13.58 28.74 6.56
N VAL A 816 -12.33 29.05 6.20
CA VAL A 816 -11.53 30.12 6.84
C VAL A 816 -11.40 31.34 5.94
N THR A 817 -11.82 32.51 6.44
CA THR A 817 -11.70 33.75 5.67
C THR A 817 -10.26 34.29 5.66
N ALA A 818 -9.44 33.72 4.78
CA ALA A 818 -8.06 34.08 4.46
C ALA A 818 -7.02 33.91 5.58
N SER A 819 -6.30 32.78 5.52
CA SER A 819 -4.95 32.59 6.06
C SER A 819 -4.05 31.99 4.97
N ASP A 820 -2.73 32.03 5.15
CA ASP A 820 -1.73 31.54 4.18
C ASP A 820 -1.63 29.99 4.15
N ILE A 821 -2.80 29.33 4.08
CA ILE A 821 -2.99 27.89 4.22
C ILE A 821 -3.87 27.45 3.03
N THR A 822 -3.28 26.85 2.01
CA THR A 822 -4.04 26.23 0.92
C THR A 822 -4.28 24.77 1.28
N TRP A 823 -5.54 24.34 1.29
CA TRP A 823 -5.92 22.92 1.34
C TRP A 823 -6.44 22.55 -0.03
N GLU A 824 -6.04 21.39 -0.55
CA GLU A 824 -6.39 20.93 -1.88
C GLU A 824 -7.27 19.69 -1.80
N GLN A 825 -8.42 19.74 -2.47
CA GLN A 825 -9.38 18.63 -2.55
C GLN A 825 -8.85 17.52 -3.46
N ALA A 826 -8.87 16.29 -2.97
CA ALA A 826 -8.42 15.11 -3.72
C ALA A 826 -9.32 14.87 -4.95
N GLY A 827 -8.72 14.86 -6.15
CA GLY A 827 -9.44 14.75 -7.42
C GLY A 827 -10.18 13.42 -7.63
N GLY A 828 -9.76 12.35 -6.94
CA GLY A 828 -10.46 11.06 -6.88
C GLY A 828 -11.67 11.02 -5.95
N SER A 829 -12.05 12.13 -5.30
CA SER A 829 -13.15 12.16 -4.32
C SER A 829 -14.52 11.73 -4.90
N THR A 830 -15.19 10.82 -4.19
CA THR A 830 -16.48 10.22 -4.56
C THR A 830 -17.49 10.30 -3.40
N ALA A 831 -18.72 9.84 -3.63
CA ALA A 831 -19.71 9.70 -2.55
C ALA A 831 -19.33 8.65 -1.48
N SER A 832 -18.34 7.79 -1.73
CA SER A 832 -17.81 6.80 -0.78
C SER A 832 -16.52 7.21 -0.09
N LEU A 833 -15.82 8.25 -0.57
CA LEU A 833 -14.57 8.71 0.02
C LEU A 833 -14.24 10.13 -0.45
N ILE A 834 -14.02 11.06 0.48
CA ILE A 834 -13.54 12.43 0.20
C ILE A 834 -12.27 12.71 1.02
N ALA A 835 -11.33 13.51 0.50
CA ALA A 835 -10.11 13.88 1.21
C ALA A 835 -9.59 15.27 0.83
N GLU A 836 -8.80 15.88 1.73
CA GLU A 836 -8.03 17.10 1.47
C GLU A 836 -6.61 17.00 2.04
N THR A 837 -5.66 17.63 1.34
CA THR A 837 -4.25 17.65 1.73
C THR A 837 -3.72 19.06 1.93
N ASN A 838 -2.68 19.20 2.75
CA ASN A 838 -1.95 20.44 2.91
C ASN A 838 -0.43 20.20 2.84
N LEU A 839 0.17 20.51 1.70
CA LEU A 839 1.60 20.27 1.47
C LEU A 839 2.51 21.16 2.32
N LEU A 840 2.15 22.44 2.49
CA LEU A 840 3.08 23.50 2.93
C LEU A 840 2.82 24.01 4.36
N GLY A 841 1.79 23.50 5.01
CA GLY A 841 1.36 23.92 6.35
C GLY A 841 0.46 22.89 7.01
N SER A 842 -0.29 23.34 8.00
CA SER A 842 -1.24 22.53 8.77
C SER A 842 -2.31 23.42 9.41
N MET A 843 -3.42 22.81 9.79
CA MET A 843 -4.43 23.44 10.63
C MET A 843 -4.26 22.98 12.08
N SER A 844 -4.05 23.94 12.98
CA SER A 844 -3.93 23.71 14.42
C SER A 844 -5.30 23.79 15.08
N PHE A 845 -5.71 22.71 15.75
CA PHE A 845 -6.94 22.65 16.55
C PHE A 845 -6.59 22.60 18.03
N SER A 846 -6.82 23.69 18.77
CA SER A 846 -6.72 23.72 20.24
C SER A 846 -7.87 22.92 20.88
N PRO A 847 -7.79 22.56 22.17
CA PRO A 847 -8.91 21.97 22.90
C PRO A 847 -10.22 22.74 22.70
N SER A 848 -11.27 22.04 22.24
CA SER A 848 -12.58 22.60 21.87
C SER A 848 -12.64 23.53 20.65
N ASP A 849 -11.59 23.65 19.84
CA ASP A 849 -11.69 24.30 18.51
C ASP A 849 -12.50 23.44 17.53
N SER A 850 -13.23 24.08 16.62
CA SER A 850 -14.04 23.41 15.60
C SER A 850 -14.06 24.18 14.28
N VAL A 851 -14.05 23.46 13.16
CA VAL A 851 -14.06 24.00 11.79
C VAL A 851 -15.07 23.22 10.95
N SER A 852 -16.07 23.90 10.38
CA SER A 852 -17.01 23.25 9.46
C SER A 852 -16.40 23.08 8.08
N ILE A 853 -16.44 21.86 7.53
CA ILE A 853 -16.06 21.56 6.14
C ILE A 853 -17.25 21.69 5.17
N GLY A 854 -18.35 22.29 5.62
CA GLY A 854 -19.56 22.54 4.85
C GLY A 854 -20.49 21.33 4.74
N GLN A 855 -21.26 21.29 3.65
CA GLN A 855 -22.27 20.26 3.34
C GLN A 855 -21.60 19.00 2.77
N ALA A 856 -20.91 18.25 3.63
CA ALA A 856 -20.18 17.02 3.28
C ALA A 856 -21.02 15.74 3.41
N PHE A 857 -22.11 15.75 4.20
CA PHE A 857 -22.95 14.57 4.45
C PHE A 857 -24.32 14.69 3.77
N ALA A 858 -24.73 13.65 3.05
CA ALA A 858 -25.97 13.59 2.28
C ALA A 858 -26.95 12.48 2.73
N GLY A 859 -26.61 11.74 3.79
CA GLY A 859 -27.43 10.66 4.35
C GLY A 859 -28.40 11.11 5.45
N VAL A 860 -28.91 10.14 6.21
CA VAL A 860 -29.71 10.35 7.44
C VAL A 860 -28.96 9.83 8.68
N GLU A 861 -29.53 10.04 9.88
CA GLU A 861 -28.93 9.63 11.17
C GLU A 861 -28.43 8.17 11.20
N SER A 862 -29.18 7.22 10.63
CA SER A 862 -28.78 5.81 10.55
C SER A 862 -27.59 5.51 9.63
N ASP A 863 -27.19 6.48 8.81
CA ASP A 863 -26.11 6.32 7.83
C ASP A 863 -24.80 6.91 8.36
N ALA A 864 -24.84 7.65 9.48
CA ALA A 864 -23.66 8.19 10.16
C ALA A 864 -22.75 7.06 10.71
N ASP A 865 -23.35 5.95 11.17
CA ASP A 865 -22.66 4.72 11.58
C ASP A 865 -21.85 4.06 10.44
N SER A 866 -22.03 4.50 9.18
CA SER A 866 -21.30 4.00 8.01
C SER A 866 -20.04 4.79 7.64
N LEU A 867 -19.75 5.86 8.39
CA LEU A 867 -18.63 6.77 8.16
C LEU A 867 -17.40 6.35 8.98
N GLU A 868 -16.23 6.51 8.37
CA GLU A 868 -14.94 6.53 9.08
C GLU A 868 -14.23 7.85 8.78
N PHE A 869 -13.61 8.45 9.80
CA PHE A 869 -12.83 9.67 9.68
C PHE A 869 -11.37 9.37 10.01
N LEU A 870 -10.44 9.73 9.12
CA LEU A 870 -9.00 9.51 9.27
C LEU A 870 -8.27 10.83 9.03
N TYR A 871 -7.24 11.12 9.84
CA TYR A 871 -6.45 12.35 9.71
C TYR A 871 -4.95 12.14 9.90
N GLY A 872 -4.15 12.84 9.10
CA GLY A 872 -2.69 12.87 9.21
C GLY A 872 -2.23 14.02 10.10
N VAL A 873 -1.36 13.70 11.06
CA VAL A 873 -0.79 14.67 12.01
C VAL A 873 0.57 15.14 11.52
N THR A 874 0.85 16.44 11.68
CA THR A 874 2.09 17.08 11.24
C THR A 874 3.30 16.48 11.96
N GLY A 875 4.22 15.86 11.21
CA GLY A 875 5.37 15.15 11.77
C GLY A 875 5.08 13.69 12.15
N SER A 876 3.88 13.19 11.86
CA SER A 876 3.57 11.78 11.69
C SER A 876 3.58 11.40 10.20
N ASP A 877 3.78 10.11 9.95
CA ASP A 877 3.51 9.45 8.67
C ASP A 877 2.32 8.46 8.78
N ASP A 878 1.81 8.23 10.00
CA ASP A 878 0.63 7.40 10.29
C ASP A 878 -0.68 8.21 10.20
N LEU A 879 -1.77 7.58 9.73
CA LEU A 879 -3.13 8.09 9.86
C LEU A 879 -3.74 7.79 11.24
N HIS A 880 -4.55 8.71 11.75
CA HIS A 880 -5.27 8.57 13.01
C HIS A 880 -6.78 8.56 12.77
N THR A 881 -7.47 7.49 13.17
CA THR A 881 -8.95 7.40 13.14
C THR A 881 -9.57 8.38 14.14
N GLY A 882 -10.29 9.38 13.66
CA GLY A 882 -11.09 10.25 14.53
C GLY A 882 -12.39 9.60 14.99
N PHE A 883 -13.03 10.21 15.98
CA PHE A 883 -14.39 9.86 16.38
C PHE A 883 -15.40 10.37 15.33
N VAL A 884 -16.59 9.78 15.25
CA VAL A 884 -17.73 10.32 14.48
C VAL A 884 -18.90 10.52 15.45
N GLU A 885 -19.45 11.74 15.51
CA GLU A 885 -20.65 12.03 16.32
C GLU A 885 -21.78 12.60 15.46
N PHE A 886 -22.98 12.01 15.55
CA PHE A 886 -24.18 12.57 14.93
C PHE A 886 -24.92 13.47 15.93
N VAL A 887 -25.16 14.73 15.55
CA VAL A 887 -25.79 15.74 16.40
C VAL A 887 -27.07 16.26 15.74
N THR A 888 -28.22 15.90 16.32
CA THR A 888 -29.50 16.48 15.91
C THR A 888 -29.56 17.96 16.24
N VAL A 889 -29.54 18.81 15.20
CA VAL A 889 -29.72 20.25 15.35
C VAL A 889 -31.20 20.60 15.45
N ALA A 890 -31.56 21.48 16.38
CA ALA A 890 -32.92 21.97 16.50
C ALA A 890 -33.24 22.90 15.31
N GLY A 891 -33.96 22.37 14.32
CA GLY A 891 -34.27 23.06 13.06
C GLY A 891 -34.84 24.47 13.27
N LEU A 892 -34.25 25.44 12.55
CA LEU A 892 -34.66 26.84 12.63
C LEU A 892 -36.08 27.01 12.07
N PRO A 893 -37.01 27.67 12.79
CA PRO A 893 -38.35 27.90 12.26
C PRO A 893 -38.31 28.82 11.03
N GLY A 894 -38.64 28.28 9.85
CA GLY A 894 -38.60 29.01 8.57
C GLY A 894 -37.35 28.77 7.73
N ASP A 895 -36.38 28.00 8.24
CA ASP A 895 -35.39 27.31 7.42
C ASP A 895 -36.10 26.14 6.74
N TYR A 896 -36.02 26.09 5.41
CA TYR A 896 -36.78 25.19 4.55
C TYR A 896 -35.89 24.43 3.57
N ASN A 897 -34.66 24.87 3.30
CA ASN A 897 -33.65 24.03 2.66
C ASN A 897 -32.78 23.26 3.67
N ASN A 898 -32.90 23.54 4.97
CA ASN A 898 -32.06 23.06 6.07
C ASN A 898 -30.60 23.55 5.99
N ASP A 899 -30.29 24.69 5.36
CA ASP A 899 -28.90 25.19 5.26
C ASP A 899 -28.35 25.80 6.58
N GLY A 900 -29.19 25.89 7.62
CA GLY A 900 -28.84 26.45 8.92
C GLY A 900 -29.00 27.98 8.99
N ARG A 901 -29.61 28.60 7.97
CA ARG A 901 -29.83 30.06 7.88
C ARG A 901 -31.17 30.36 7.23
N VAL A 902 -32.06 31.07 7.91
CA VAL A 902 -33.34 31.51 7.32
C VAL A 902 -33.08 32.66 6.34
N ASN A 903 -32.99 32.37 5.05
CA ASN A 903 -32.50 33.27 4.02
C ASN A 903 -33.38 33.32 2.75
N ALA A 904 -32.86 33.83 1.64
CA ALA A 904 -33.62 33.99 0.39
C ALA A 904 -33.81 32.67 -0.37
N ALA A 905 -33.00 31.64 -0.10
CA ALA A 905 -33.16 30.30 -0.64
C ALA A 905 -34.45 29.64 -0.12
N ASP A 906 -34.72 29.73 1.18
CA ASP A 906 -35.92 29.17 1.84
C ASP A 906 -37.21 29.74 1.27
N TYR A 907 -37.22 31.03 0.94
CA TYR A 907 -38.34 31.65 0.26
C TYR A 907 -38.63 30.97 -1.09
N THR A 908 -37.61 30.49 -1.81
CA THR A 908 -37.83 29.75 -3.06
C THR A 908 -38.36 28.35 -2.80
N VAL A 909 -37.87 27.64 -1.76
CA VAL A 909 -38.41 26.33 -1.36
C VAL A 909 -39.89 26.44 -0.94
N TRP A 910 -40.23 27.46 -0.16
CA TRP A 910 -41.61 27.77 0.22
C TRP A 910 -42.49 28.12 -0.98
N ARG A 911 -42.06 29.10 -1.79
CA ARG A 911 -42.81 29.61 -2.96
C ARG A 911 -43.10 28.50 -3.98
N ASP A 912 -42.17 27.56 -4.13
CA ASP A 912 -42.28 26.47 -5.10
C ASP A 912 -42.99 25.22 -4.52
N GLY A 913 -43.51 25.31 -3.29
CA GLY A 913 -44.40 24.31 -2.68
C GLY A 913 -43.68 23.12 -2.02
N ASN A 914 -42.39 23.26 -1.72
CA ASN A 914 -41.55 22.17 -1.18
C ASN A 914 -41.24 22.32 0.32
N SER A 915 -41.70 23.40 0.97
CA SER A 915 -41.58 23.59 2.42
C SER A 915 -42.60 22.74 3.22
N PRO A 916 -42.35 22.41 4.50
CA PRO A 916 -43.30 21.70 5.36
C PRO A 916 -44.65 22.39 5.60
N ASP A 917 -44.74 23.71 5.36
CA ASP A 917 -45.98 24.50 5.35
C ASP A 917 -45.93 25.47 4.16
N ASP A 918 -46.66 25.16 3.07
CA ASP A 918 -46.74 25.97 1.85
C ASP A 918 -47.74 27.14 1.95
N THR A 919 -48.36 27.33 3.12
CA THR A 919 -49.42 28.33 3.31
C THR A 919 -48.86 29.71 3.67
N GLN A 920 -49.76 30.69 3.82
CA GLN A 920 -49.42 32.00 4.37
C GLN A 920 -48.78 31.91 5.77
N ALA A 921 -49.09 30.87 6.56
CA ALA A 921 -48.46 30.67 7.87
C ALA A 921 -46.98 30.30 7.75
N GLY A 922 -46.61 29.49 6.74
CA GLY A 922 -45.21 29.23 6.39
C GLY A 922 -44.46 30.48 5.94
N TYR A 923 -45.06 31.29 5.06
CA TYR A 923 -44.47 32.58 4.68
C TYR A 923 -44.27 33.50 5.88
N ASP A 924 -45.28 33.61 6.76
CA ASP A 924 -45.22 34.45 7.95
C ASP A 924 -44.16 33.93 8.95
N LEU A 925 -43.93 32.61 9.01
CA LEU A 925 -42.87 31.98 9.81
C LEU A 925 -41.48 32.28 9.26
N TRP A 926 -41.25 32.08 7.96
CA TRP A 926 -40.01 32.45 7.27
C TRP A 926 -39.72 33.95 7.44
N ALA A 927 -40.69 34.81 7.16
CA ALA A 927 -40.52 36.26 7.23
C ALA A 927 -40.28 36.76 8.66
N ALA A 928 -40.76 36.06 9.69
CA ALA A 928 -40.51 36.38 11.09
C ALA A 928 -39.11 35.98 11.57
N ASN A 929 -38.46 35.02 10.91
CA ASN A 929 -37.14 34.51 11.29
C ASN A 929 -36.03 34.87 10.28
N TYR A 930 -36.33 35.56 9.17
CA TYR A 930 -35.36 35.93 8.13
C TYR A 930 -34.11 36.63 8.71
N GLY A 931 -32.94 36.03 8.47
CA GLY A 931 -31.66 36.42 9.05
C GLY A 931 -31.26 35.67 10.33
N ALA A 932 -32.06 34.71 10.80
CA ALA A 932 -31.68 33.83 11.90
C ALA A 932 -30.70 32.73 11.41
N THR A 933 -29.76 32.36 12.29
CA THR A 933 -28.75 31.32 12.06
C THR A 933 -28.64 30.42 13.29
N SER A 934 -28.35 29.13 13.08
CA SER A 934 -28.11 28.15 14.16
C SER A 934 -26.64 28.09 14.57
N ILE A 935 -25.75 28.45 13.64
CA ILE A 935 -24.29 28.52 13.84
C ILE A 935 -23.88 29.71 14.72
N SER A 936 -22.85 29.51 15.53
CA SER A 936 -22.09 30.62 16.12
C SER A 936 -21.09 31.13 15.09
N GLU A 937 -21.23 32.37 14.62
CA GLU A 937 -20.19 33.00 13.80
C GLU A 937 -18.89 33.06 14.60
N ALA A 938 -17.79 32.59 14.00
CA ALA A 938 -16.44 32.81 14.54
C ALA A 938 -16.26 34.32 14.78
N ASN A 939 -15.64 34.68 15.93
CA ASN A 939 -15.56 36.07 16.38
C ASN A 939 -15.14 37.02 15.25
N SER A 940 -16.08 37.87 14.81
CA SER A 940 -15.84 38.91 13.82
C SER A 940 -14.99 40.02 14.44
N THR A 941 -13.70 39.73 14.62
CA THR A 941 -12.67 40.74 14.81
C THR A 941 -12.83 41.73 13.66
N ALA A 942 -13.02 43.01 14.00
CA ALA A 942 -13.49 43.99 13.03
C ALA A 942 -12.44 44.16 11.92
N VAL A 943 -12.68 43.52 10.77
CA VAL A 943 -11.79 43.53 9.60
C VAL A 943 -11.43 45.00 9.31
N PRO A 944 -10.14 45.37 9.35
CA PRO A 944 -9.72 46.72 9.04
C PRO A 944 -10.19 47.07 7.62
N GLU A 945 -11.16 47.98 7.52
CA GLU A 945 -11.88 48.22 6.26
C GLU A 945 -10.92 48.31 5.06
N PRO A 946 -11.07 47.45 4.01
CA PRO A 946 -10.14 47.39 2.88
C PRO A 946 -10.25 48.65 2.03
N ALA A 947 -9.55 49.70 2.47
CA ALA A 947 -9.52 51.02 1.89
C ALA A 947 -10.91 51.65 1.63
N SER A 948 -11.98 51.25 2.33
CA SER A 948 -13.31 51.90 2.21
C SER A 948 -13.27 53.39 2.56
N CYS A 949 -12.40 53.80 3.48
CA CYS A 949 -12.09 55.22 3.68
C CYS A 949 -11.46 55.91 2.45
N VAL A 950 -10.69 55.20 1.60
CA VAL A 950 -10.19 55.72 0.32
C VAL A 950 -11.29 55.72 -0.73
N ALA A 951 -12.12 54.67 -0.81
CA ALA A 951 -13.28 54.62 -1.69
C ALA A 951 -14.32 55.71 -1.35
N ILE A 952 -14.51 56.04 -0.08
CA ILE A 952 -15.38 57.12 0.41
C ILE A 952 -14.70 58.49 0.22
N VAL A 953 -13.37 58.62 0.35
CA VAL A 953 -12.66 59.85 -0.07
C VAL A 953 -12.75 60.08 -1.59
N LEU A 954 -12.72 59.01 -2.39
CA LEU A 954 -12.99 59.05 -3.84
C LEU A 954 -14.46 59.40 -4.12
N ALA A 955 -15.43 58.78 -3.45
CA ALA A 955 -16.84 59.05 -3.64
C ALA A 955 -17.23 60.48 -3.19
N LEU A 956 -16.69 60.98 -2.08
CA LEU A 956 -16.91 62.34 -1.60
C LEU A 956 -16.22 63.39 -2.49
N SER A 957 -15.08 63.07 -3.11
CA SER A 957 -14.45 63.96 -4.10
C SER A 957 -15.13 63.91 -5.47
N LEU A 958 -15.70 62.77 -5.88
CA LEU A 958 -16.52 62.63 -7.08
C LEU A 958 -17.90 63.29 -6.92
N ALA A 959 -18.57 63.12 -5.79
CA ALA A 959 -19.84 63.79 -5.49
C ALA A 959 -19.70 65.32 -5.47
N ALA A 960 -18.54 65.83 -5.02
CA ALA A 960 -18.20 67.25 -5.06
C ALA A 960 -18.00 67.82 -6.49
N SER A 961 -18.00 67.00 -7.54
CA SER A 961 -17.70 67.43 -8.93
C SER A 961 -18.93 67.77 -9.79
N LYS A 962 -20.12 67.27 -9.47
CA LYS A 962 -21.34 67.39 -10.32
C LYS A 962 -22.32 68.50 -9.89
N GLY A 963 -21.91 69.39 -8.98
CA GLY A 963 -22.81 70.22 -8.17
C GLY A 963 -22.98 71.71 -8.50
N SER A 964 -22.23 72.33 -9.42
CA SER A 964 -22.60 73.66 -9.97
C SER A 964 -21.88 74.07 -11.26
N ARG A 965 -22.69 74.39 -12.28
CA ARG A 965 -22.73 75.76 -12.81
C ARG A 965 -24.17 76.28 -12.75
N ILE A 966 -24.45 77.13 -11.76
CA ILE A 966 -24.82 78.53 -11.98
C ILE A 966 -23.89 79.37 -11.10
#